data_AF-A0A7Y7UHS3-F1
#
_entry.id   AF-A0A7Y7UHS3-F1
#
_cell.length_a   1.000
_cell.length_b   1.000
_cell.length_c   1.000
_cell.angle_alpha   90.00
_cell.angle_beta   90.00
_cell.angle_gamma   90.00
#
_symmetry.space_group_name_H-M   'P 1'
#
loop_
_entity.id
_entity.type
_entity.pdbx_description
1 polymer ?
#
loop_
_entity_poly.entity_id
_entity_poly.type
_entity_poly.pdbx_seq_one_letter_code
_entity_poly.pdbx_strand_id
1 'polypeptide(L)'
;MHLVEAVLFLMALVIISNVLSHYIVAVPVSLIQVALGLGAALFFHLTINLATDWFMLLFIAPLLFYDGRHFPRRELWELRGPIMGNAIFLVFATMLVGGYLIHFLIPPLPLPASFALAAILSPTDPIAVQSLAKRVHLPSGVLHLVSGESLINDASGLIGFKYGIAATMTGAFALGHAVRDFFYVALVGALAGLVLIGLINLSRNWLLQQGINDVILHTILQVLTPFFIYLIVDEFMHASGVIAVVVAGLLSNTQHNRYVAALPELRIVSERTWDLIVYTLNGIIFLILGIELPVAMRDTIADHEVNTWQALEFVVIVYLGILILRTLWIYGYMWLTVRSKGNPPSWRAALLSGISGVRGAITLVGVFAVPAALANGQPFPERSLMLFIAAGVVVLSLIVAIVALPLVTRSVAPLQTRGSTIAADGSSDVAENDENSHDVRIISQRQAQLFVYQMAVRRVESERRESNQKAALDLIAEYQNLIRRLELAEDTGAAIPPLVQDELDLRKVGVQGELYALDDLWRENKIMSKSYAKAHKQLQHRLDDLNSMAKRSGRPTLRMLLDRSALKLSHFWYTVASEQNRSHRFFNEKLFIEKETAKGGLKYLSQFLRQKENKAHHYNRQVIYSLIVQYRNRIASVKALNTHKSTQYEHELGRLRAIAFAAERTAIHDLLEKGYITMAMAQRLNQNVNFTENAATLTSMEEV
;
A
#
# COMPACT_ATOMS: atom_id res chain seq x y z
N MET A 1 -18.20 -16.72 27.73
CA MET A 1 -16.73 -16.71 27.89
C MET A 1 -16.26 -15.29 27.80
N HIS A 2 -15.47 -14.81 28.76
CA HIS A 2 -15.04 -13.41 28.76
C HIS A 2 -14.17 -13.20 27.53
N LEU A 3 -14.54 -12.28 26.63
CA LEU A 3 -14.02 -12.08 25.26
C LEU A 3 -12.52 -12.41 25.03
N VAL A 4 -11.67 -12.15 26.02
CA VAL A 4 -10.25 -12.53 26.08
C VAL A 4 -10.00 -14.03 25.90
N GLU A 5 -10.74 -14.90 26.59
CA GLU A 5 -10.63 -16.36 26.48
C GLU A 5 -10.95 -16.83 25.06
N ALA A 6 -11.98 -16.25 24.44
CA ALA A 6 -12.36 -16.55 23.07
C ALA A 6 -11.26 -16.13 22.08
N VAL A 7 -10.68 -14.94 22.27
CA VAL A 7 -9.55 -14.47 21.43
C VAL A 7 -8.33 -15.36 21.58
N LEU A 8 -7.93 -15.72 22.81
CA LEU A 8 -6.80 -16.62 23.07
C LEU A 8 -7.03 -18.01 22.46
N PHE A 9 -8.26 -18.53 22.58
CA PHE A 9 -8.63 -19.80 22.00
C PHE A 9 -8.60 -19.77 20.47
N LEU A 10 -9.13 -18.71 19.83
CA LEU A 10 -9.05 -18.51 18.39
C LEU A 10 -7.59 -18.42 17.92
N MET A 11 -6.74 -17.68 18.63
CA MET A 11 -5.30 -17.60 18.35
C MET A 11 -4.63 -18.98 18.42
N ALA A 12 -4.95 -19.77 19.44
CA ALA A 12 -4.43 -21.13 19.57
C ALA A 12 -4.89 -22.01 18.39
N LEU A 13 -6.15 -21.91 17.96
CA LEU A 13 -6.66 -22.64 16.80
C LEU A 13 -5.98 -22.20 15.50
N VAL A 14 -5.67 -20.91 15.31
CA VAL A 14 -4.89 -20.46 14.14
C VAL A 14 -3.52 -21.13 14.13
N ILE A 15 -2.82 -21.19 15.27
CA ILE A 15 -1.51 -21.84 15.38
C ILE A 15 -1.63 -23.35 15.08
N ILE A 16 -2.62 -24.02 15.68
CA ILE A 16 -2.88 -25.46 15.44
C ILE A 16 -3.18 -25.71 13.96
N SER A 17 -3.97 -24.84 13.32
CA SER A 17 -4.29 -24.96 11.89
C SER A 17 -3.02 -24.90 11.02
N ASN A 18 -2.03 -24.08 11.42
CA ASN A 18 -0.76 -23.97 10.72
C ASN A 18 0.05 -25.27 10.83
N VAL A 19 0.17 -25.80 12.06
CA VAL A 19 0.85 -27.07 12.31
C VAL A 19 0.18 -28.19 11.51
N LEU A 20 -1.15 -28.27 11.54
CA LEU A 20 -1.90 -29.28 10.83
C LEU A 20 -1.75 -29.16 9.30
N SER A 21 -1.64 -27.95 8.78
CA SER A 21 -1.43 -27.71 7.34
C SER A 21 -0.11 -28.26 6.82
N HIS A 22 0.89 -28.49 7.69
CA HIS A 22 2.14 -29.15 7.33
C HIS A 22 1.94 -30.65 7.06
N TYR A 23 0.99 -31.29 7.76
CA TYR A 23 0.67 -32.70 7.59
C TYR A 23 -0.39 -32.93 6.51
N ILE A 24 -1.38 -32.05 6.39
CA ILE A 24 -2.49 -32.16 5.42
C ILE A 24 -2.22 -31.27 4.20
N VAL A 25 -1.19 -31.65 3.43
CA VAL A 25 -0.70 -30.84 2.29
C VAL A 25 -1.76 -30.64 1.19
N ALA A 26 -2.72 -31.56 1.08
CA ALA A 26 -3.76 -31.55 0.05
C ALA A 26 -4.84 -30.47 0.26
N VAL A 27 -4.97 -29.90 1.47
CA VAL A 27 -6.08 -29.00 1.82
C VAL A 27 -5.58 -27.57 2.09
N PRO A 28 -6.25 -26.52 1.55
CA PRO A 28 -5.94 -25.13 1.88
C PRO A 28 -6.12 -24.83 3.37
N VAL A 29 -5.26 -23.97 3.93
CA VAL A 29 -5.29 -23.63 5.37
C VAL A 29 -6.63 -23.03 5.79
N SER A 30 -7.28 -22.26 4.91
CA SER A 30 -8.60 -21.68 5.14
C SER A 30 -9.67 -22.74 5.40
N LEU A 31 -9.67 -23.88 4.69
CA LEU A 31 -10.63 -24.95 4.94
C LEU A 31 -10.34 -25.69 6.25
N ILE A 32 -9.06 -25.88 6.59
CA ILE A 32 -8.66 -26.43 7.88
C ILE A 32 -9.18 -25.51 9.01
N GLN A 33 -9.05 -24.20 8.85
CA GLN A 33 -9.56 -23.21 9.81
C GLN A 33 -11.08 -23.24 9.92
N VAL A 34 -11.83 -23.26 8.80
CA VAL A 34 -13.29 -23.41 8.84
C VAL A 34 -13.70 -24.72 9.52
N ALA A 35 -13.03 -25.83 9.23
CA ALA A 35 -13.32 -27.13 9.86
C ALA A 35 -13.01 -27.15 11.36
N LEU A 36 -11.89 -26.54 11.78
CA LEU A 36 -11.54 -26.39 13.20
C LEU A 36 -12.53 -25.47 13.92
N GLY A 37 -12.98 -24.39 13.29
CA GLY A 37 -14.01 -23.51 13.82
C GLY A 37 -15.35 -24.22 14.01
N LEU A 38 -15.76 -25.00 12.99
CA LEU A 38 -16.96 -25.83 13.06
C LEU A 38 -16.86 -26.87 14.19
N GLY A 39 -15.73 -27.57 14.28
CA GLY A 39 -15.47 -28.50 15.38
C GLY A 39 -15.52 -27.79 16.73
N ALA A 40 -14.95 -26.59 16.84
CA ALA A 40 -14.98 -25.83 18.07
C ALA A 40 -16.40 -25.45 18.49
N ALA A 41 -17.25 -25.02 17.55
CA ALA A 41 -18.64 -24.72 17.83
C ALA A 41 -19.43 -25.96 18.27
N LEU A 42 -19.20 -27.12 17.64
CA LEU A 42 -19.94 -28.35 17.96
C LEU A 42 -19.49 -29.00 19.28
N PHE A 43 -18.18 -29.04 19.57
CA PHE A 43 -17.66 -29.70 20.77
C PHE A 43 -17.65 -28.79 22.00
N PHE A 44 -17.27 -27.51 21.83
CA PHE A 44 -17.14 -26.57 22.94
C PHE A 44 -18.32 -25.60 23.07
N HIS A 45 -19.34 -25.70 22.21
CA HIS A 45 -20.51 -24.82 22.21
C HIS A 45 -20.14 -23.32 22.15
N LEU A 46 -19.03 -23.02 21.48
CA LEU A 46 -18.53 -21.66 21.35
C LEU A 46 -19.47 -20.86 20.44
N THR A 47 -19.90 -19.70 20.92
CA THR A 47 -20.69 -18.72 20.16
C THR A 47 -20.02 -17.36 20.28
N ILE A 48 -19.90 -16.65 19.16
CA ILE A 48 -19.24 -15.34 19.10
C ILE A 48 -20.30 -14.30 18.70
N ASN A 49 -20.90 -13.66 19.70
CA ASN A 49 -21.79 -12.53 19.45
C ASN A 49 -20.97 -11.29 19.08
N LEU A 50 -20.54 -11.20 17.82
CA LEU A 50 -19.81 -10.05 17.29
C LEU A 50 -20.74 -9.20 16.43
N ALA A 51 -20.98 -7.96 16.85
CA ALA A 51 -21.75 -7.02 16.05
C ALA A 51 -20.99 -6.68 14.76
N THR A 52 -21.73 -6.50 13.66
CA THR A 52 -21.16 -6.25 12.33
C THR A 52 -20.20 -5.07 12.31
N ASP A 53 -20.51 -3.98 13.02
CA ASP A 53 -19.66 -2.78 13.06
C ASP A 53 -18.28 -3.08 13.68
N TRP A 54 -18.26 -3.87 14.77
CA TRP A 54 -17.02 -4.32 15.41
C TRP A 54 -16.25 -5.30 14.52
N PHE A 55 -16.95 -6.15 13.77
CA PHE A 55 -16.30 -7.06 12.83
C PHE A 55 -15.60 -6.28 11.71
N MET A 56 -16.30 -5.27 11.16
CA MET A 56 -15.77 -4.42 10.11
C MET A 56 -14.57 -3.59 10.61
N LEU A 57 -14.66 -3.01 11.81
CA LEU A 57 -13.57 -2.25 12.42
C LEU A 57 -12.34 -3.12 12.73
N LEU A 58 -12.55 -4.27 13.39
CA LEU A 58 -11.45 -5.07 13.95
C LEU A 58 -10.72 -5.90 12.88
N PHE A 59 -11.47 -6.44 11.92
CA PHE A 59 -10.94 -7.39 10.94
C PHE A 59 -10.86 -6.77 9.54
N ILE A 60 -11.95 -6.19 9.04
CA ILE A 60 -12.04 -5.82 7.63
C ILE A 60 -11.26 -4.53 7.33
N ALA A 61 -11.36 -3.50 8.18
CA ALA A 61 -10.64 -2.25 7.99
C ALA A 61 -9.11 -2.43 7.82
N PRO A 62 -8.40 -3.11 8.74
CA PRO A 62 -6.95 -3.31 8.56
C PRO A 62 -6.60 -4.17 7.34
N LEU A 63 -7.42 -5.16 6.98
CA LEU A 63 -7.21 -5.99 5.79
C LEU A 63 -7.38 -5.21 4.50
N LEU A 64 -8.44 -4.41 4.38
CA LEU A 64 -8.67 -3.55 3.22
C LEU A 64 -7.61 -2.45 3.08
N PHE A 65 -7.13 -1.90 4.20
CA PHE A 65 -6.00 -0.98 4.19
C PHE A 65 -4.73 -1.64 3.65
N TYR A 66 -4.44 -2.85 4.14
CA TYR A 66 -3.28 -3.63 3.70
C TYR A 66 -3.35 -3.95 2.21
N ASP A 67 -4.49 -4.44 1.73
CA ASP A 67 -4.72 -4.76 0.31
C ASP A 67 -4.61 -3.51 -0.56
N GLY A 68 -5.22 -2.39 -0.14
CA GLY A 68 -5.11 -1.10 -0.83
C GLY A 68 -3.67 -0.58 -0.89
N ARG A 69 -2.87 -0.81 0.15
CA ARG A 69 -1.46 -0.37 0.20
C ARG A 69 -0.57 -1.15 -0.78
N HIS A 70 -0.84 -2.43 -0.98
CA HIS A 70 -0.07 -3.29 -1.89
C HIS A 70 -0.59 -3.26 -3.33
N PHE A 71 -1.68 -2.56 -3.60
CA PHE A 71 -2.26 -2.53 -4.94
C PHE A 71 -1.40 -1.71 -5.93
N PRO A 72 -0.98 -2.29 -7.07
CA PRO A 72 -0.18 -1.59 -8.07
C PRO A 72 -0.99 -0.49 -8.77
N ARG A 73 -0.48 0.74 -8.72
CA ARG A 73 -1.20 1.95 -9.18
C ARG A 73 -1.46 1.98 -10.68
N ARG A 74 -0.49 1.52 -11.47
CA ARG A 74 -0.61 1.51 -12.93
C ARG A 74 -1.77 0.60 -13.35
N GLU A 75 -1.85 -0.58 -12.74
CA GLU A 75 -2.91 -1.54 -13.01
C GLU A 75 -4.28 -1.06 -12.54
N LEU A 76 -4.37 -0.36 -11.40
CA LEU A 76 -5.63 0.26 -10.97
C LEU A 76 -6.18 1.22 -12.03
N TRP A 77 -5.30 2.02 -12.64
CA TRP A 77 -5.66 2.97 -13.69
C TRP A 77 -6.04 2.28 -15.00
N GLU A 78 -5.32 1.23 -15.38
CA GLU A 78 -5.63 0.41 -16.55
C GLU A 78 -6.95 -0.36 -16.39
N LEU A 79 -7.26 -0.82 -15.17
CA LEU A 79 -8.43 -1.62 -14.81
C LEU A 79 -9.54 -0.83 -14.11
N ARG A 80 -9.51 0.51 -14.12
CA ARG A 80 -10.51 1.35 -13.44
C ARG A 80 -11.95 1.11 -13.89
N GLY A 81 -12.13 0.91 -15.21
CA GLY A 81 -13.43 0.63 -15.81
C GLY A 81 -14.00 -0.71 -15.34
N PRO A 82 -13.28 -1.83 -15.52
CA PRO A 82 -13.69 -3.14 -15.02
C PRO A 82 -13.93 -3.17 -13.51
N ILE A 83 -13.04 -2.57 -12.72
CA ILE A 83 -13.15 -2.55 -11.25
C ILE A 83 -14.40 -1.81 -10.81
N MET A 84 -14.65 -0.59 -11.31
CA MET A 84 -15.86 0.17 -10.97
C MET A 84 -17.14 -0.51 -11.50
N GLY A 85 -17.05 -1.12 -12.69
CA GLY A 85 -18.11 -1.95 -13.28
C GLY A 85 -18.54 -3.09 -12.36
N ASN A 86 -17.57 -3.88 -11.89
CA ASN A 86 -17.82 -5.04 -11.04
C ASN A 86 -18.16 -4.66 -9.60
N ALA A 87 -17.50 -3.66 -9.03
CA ALA A 87 -17.64 -3.33 -7.63
C ALA A 87 -18.89 -2.50 -7.29
N ILE A 88 -19.54 -1.89 -8.30
CA ILE A 88 -20.73 -1.07 -8.11
C ILE A 88 -21.88 -1.61 -8.96
N PHE A 89 -21.74 -1.59 -10.29
CA PHE A 89 -22.87 -1.91 -11.18
C PHE A 89 -23.28 -3.37 -11.12
N LEU A 90 -22.32 -4.30 -11.12
CA LEU A 90 -22.63 -5.72 -10.96
C LEU A 90 -23.27 -6.02 -9.60
N VAL A 91 -22.93 -5.28 -8.55
CA VAL A 91 -23.53 -5.44 -7.22
C VAL A 91 -25.01 -5.10 -7.24
N PHE A 92 -25.36 -3.95 -7.80
CA PHE A 92 -26.76 -3.57 -7.97
C PHE A 92 -27.50 -4.49 -8.96
N ALA A 93 -26.83 -4.95 -10.03
CA ALA A 93 -27.42 -5.93 -10.94
C ALA A 93 -27.69 -7.26 -10.23
N THR A 94 -26.77 -7.73 -9.39
CA THR A 94 -26.91 -8.95 -8.59
C THR A 94 -27.98 -8.79 -7.52
N MET A 95 -28.03 -7.64 -6.86
CA MET A 95 -29.10 -7.29 -5.93
C MET A 95 -30.47 -7.39 -6.61
N LEU A 96 -30.66 -6.75 -7.77
CA LEU A 96 -31.94 -6.75 -8.48
C LEU A 96 -32.29 -8.13 -9.04
N VAL A 97 -31.45 -8.68 -9.92
CA VAL A 97 -31.73 -9.96 -10.62
C VAL A 97 -31.72 -11.12 -9.63
N GLY A 98 -30.73 -11.17 -8.73
CA GLY A 98 -30.63 -12.19 -7.71
C GLY A 98 -31.75 -12.10 -6.68
N GLY A 99 -32.19 -10.91 -6.29
CA GLY A 99 -33.29 -10.77 -5.34
C GLY A 99 -34.64 -11.15 -5.96
N TYR A 100 -34.88 -10.84 -7.25
CA TYR A 100 -36.06 -11.38 -7.95
C TYR A 100 -36.00 -12.91 -8.05
N LEU A 101 -34.83 -13.49 -8.33
CA LEU A 101 -34.64 -14.94 -8.35
C LEU A 101 -34.95 -15.56 -6.99
N ILE A 102 -34.42 -14.98 -5.90
CA ILE A 102 -34.66 -15.45 -4.53
C ILE A 102 -36.14 -15.33 -4.15
N HIS A 103 -36.80 -14.21 -4.47
CA HIS A 103 -38.22 -14.03 -4.17
C HIS A 103 -39.11 -15.00 -4.97
N PHE A 104 -38.77 -15.27 -6.23
CA PHE A 104 -39.47 -16.27 -7.02
C PHE A 104 -39.32 -17.68 -6.44
N LEU A 105 -38.12 -18.00 -5.93
CA LEU A 105 -37.81 -19.29 -5.33
C LEU A 105 -38.43 -19.46 -3.94
N ILE A 106 -38.55 -18.37 -3.18
CA ILE A 106 -39.07 -18.31 -1.82
C ILE A 106 -40.13 -17.19 -1.74
N PRO A 107 -41.36 -17.44 -2.24
CA PRO A 107 -42.43 -16.44 -2.23
C PRO A 107 -42.78 -15.84 -0.84
N PRO A 108 -42.67 -16.59 0.28
CA PRO A 108 -42.90 -16.03 1.62
C PRO A 108 -41.89 -14.95 2.03
N LEU A 109 -40.69 -14.93 1.45
CA LEU A 109 -39.66 -13.94 1.76
C LEU A 109 -39.99 -12.61 1.04
N PRO A 110 -40.16 -11.48 1.76
CA PRO A 110 -40.47 -10.19 1.14
C PRO A 110 -39.43 -9.76 0.11
N LEU A 111 -39.87 -9.16 -0.98
CA LEU A 111 -38.99 -8.69 -2.06
C LEU A 111 -37.81 -7.82 -1.57
N PRO A 112 -37.98 -6.86 -0.63
CA PRO A 112 -36.85 -6.08 -0.12
C PRO A 112 -35.83 -6.91 0.68
N ALA A 113 -36.27 -7.96 1.37
CA ALA A 113 -35.39 -8.90 2.08
C ALA A 113 -34.64 -9.80 1.09
N SER A 114 -35.29 -10.22 -0.01
CA SER A 114 -34.63 -10.94 -1.10
C SER A 114 -33.56 -10.08 -1.79
N PHE A 115 -33.83 -8.79 -2.01
CA PHE A 115 -32.82 -7.84 -2.50
C PHE A 115 -31.67 -7.68 -1.49
N ALA A 116 -31.96 -7.61 -0.18
CA ALA A 116 -30.92 -7.55 0.84
C ALA A 116 -30.02 -8.80 0.80
N LEU A 117 -30.61 -10.00 0.75
CA LEU A 117 -29.89 -11.26 0.65
C LEU A 117 -29.02 -11.32 -0.61
N ALA A 118 -29.55 -10.92 -1.77
CA ALA A 118 -28.76 -10.86 -2.99
C ALA A 118 -27.62 -9.84 -2.91
N ALA A 119 -27.85 -8.68 -2.27
CA ALA A 119 -26.85 -7.64 -2.09
C ALA A 119 -25.68 -8.10 -1.21
N ILE A 120 -25.94 -8.82 -0.13
CA ILE A 120 -24.88 -9.30 0.79
C ILE A 120 -24.14 -10.54 0.25
N LEU A 121 -24.75 -11.30 -0.68
CA LEU A 121 -24.12 -12.41 -1.41
C LEU A 121 -23.29 -11.97 -2.62
N SER A 122 -23.38 -10.70 -3.02
CA SER A 122 -22.64 -10.13 -4.15
C SER A 122 -21.17 -9.80 -3.85
N PRO A 123 -20.81 -9.24 -2.67
CA PRO A 123 -19.43 -9.11 -2.21
C PRO A 123 -18.60 -10.37 -2.41
N THR A 124 -17.38 -10.18 -2.90
CA THR A 124 -16.41 -11.26 -3.03
C THR A 124 -15.21 -11.03 -2.18
N ASP A 125 -14.70 -12.10 -1.62
CA ASP A 125 -13.64 -12.13 -0.65
C ASP A 125 -12.29 -12.36 -1.36
N PRO A 126 -11.40 -11.35 -1.38
CA PRO A 126 -10.14 -11.46 -2.07
C PRO A 126 -9.16 -12.30 -1.24
N ILE A 127 -9.38 -12.42 0.07
CA ILE A 127 -8.52 -13.14 1.01
C ILE A 127 -8.64 -14.63 0.77
N ALA A 128 -9.87 -15.13 0.61
CA ALA A 128 -10.12 -16.52 0.26
C ALA A 128 -9.43 -16.90 -1.05
N VAL A 129 -9.47 -16.00 -2.04
CA VAL A 129 -8.82 -16.20 -3.36
C VAL A 129 -7.30 -16.13 -3.25
N GLN A 130 -6.74 -15.16 -2.54
CA GLN A 130 -5.30 -15.03 -2.31
C GLN A 130 -4.74 -16.24 -1.55
N SER A 131 -5.46 -16.77 -0.57
CA SER A 131 -5.08 -17.97 0.17
C SER A 131 -4.95 -19.20 -0.75
N LEU A 132 -5.79 -19.26 -1.78
CA LEU A 132 -5.81 -20.32 -2.79
C LEU A 132 -4.79 -20.06 -3.92
N ALA A 133 -4.58 -18.80 -4.29
CA ALA A 133 -3.58 -18.36 -5.26
C ALA A 133 -2.14 -18.71 -4.85
N LYS A 134 -1.86 -18.79 -3.54
CA LYS A 134 -0.56 -19.30 -3.04
C LYS A 134 -0.25 -20.74 -3.47
N ARG A 135 -1.25 -21.52 -3.88
CA ARG A 135 -1.09 -22.91 -4.35
C ARG A 135 -1.26 -23.07 -5.87
N VAL A 136 -1.89 -22.10 -6.53
CA VAL A 136 -2.27 -22.15 -7.93
C VAL A 136 -1.78 -20.88 -8.63
N HIS A 137 -0.95 -21.02 -9.68
CA HIS A 137 -0.49 -19.87 -10.48
C HIS A 137 -1.68 -19.21 -11.20
N LEU A 138 -2.32 -18.26 -10.52
CA LEU A 138 -3.29 -17.36 -11.13
C LEU A 138 -2.52 -16.24 -11.85
N PRO A 139 -2.92 -15.86 -13.08
CA PRO A 139 -2.35 -14.69 -13.74
C PRO A 139 -2.50 -13.46 -12.83
N SER A 140 -1.43 -12.66 -12.69
CA SER A 140 -1.40 -11.47 -11.83
C SER A 140 -2.56 -10.52 -12.13
N GLY A 141 -2.94 -10.35 -13.40
CA GLY A 141 -4.09 -9.52 -13.79
C GLY A 141 -5.45 -10.01 -13.27
N VAL A 142 -5.65 -11.32 -13.06
CA VAL A 142 -6.87 -11.86 -12.44
C VAL A 142 -6.85 -11.61 -10.93
N LEU A 143 -5.69 -11.83 -10.30
CA LEU A 143 -5.52 -11.59 -8.87
C LEU A 143 -5.74 -10.11 -8.52
N HIS A 144 -5.13 -9.20 -9.29
CA HIS A 144 -5.29 -7.76 -9.11
C HIS A 144 -6.70 -7.29 -9.46
N LEU A 145 -7.35 -7.86 -10.48
CA LEU A 145 -8.76 -7.54 -10.76
C LEU A 145 -9.68 -7.95 -9.61
N VAL A 146 -9.51 -9.16 -9.06
CA VAL A 146 -10.34 -9.68 -7.95
C VAL A 146 -10.08 -8.93 -6.64
N SER A 147 -8.82 -8.60 -6.34
CA SER A 147 -8.50 -7.74 -5.19
C SER A 147 -9.07 -6.33 -5.37
N GLY A 148 -8.98 -5.78 -6.59
CA GLY A 148 -9.47 -4.44 -6.92
C GLY A 148 -10.99 -4.33 -6.83
N GLU A 149 -11.72 -5.30 -7.37
CA GLU A 149 -13.20 -5.32 -7.29
C GLU A 149 -13.68 -5.52 -5.85
N SER A 150 -13.02 -6.40 -5.10
CA SER A 150 -13.41 -6.73 -3.73
C SER A 150 -13.29 -5.53 -2.78
N LEU A 151 -12.23 -4.72 -2.92
CA LEU A 151 -11.98 -3.52 -2.10
C LEU A 151 -13.20 -2.57 -2.03
N ILE A 152 -13.99 -2.47 -3.10
CA ILE A 152 -15.15 -1.57 -3.18
C ILE A 152 -16.48 -2.35 -3.09
N ASN A 153 -16.52 -3.59 -3.59
CA ASN A 153 -17.72 -4.43 -3.63
C ASN A 153 -18.30 -4.69 -2.23
N ASP A 154 -17.45 -4.89 -1.23
CA ASP A 154 -17.87 -5.11 0.17
C ASP A 154 -18.70 -3.94 0.71
N ALA A 155 -18.28 -2.70 0.42
CA ALA A 155 -19.01 -1.51 0.81
C ALA A 155 -20.36 -1.40 0.07
N SER A 156 -20.36 -1.61 -1.25
CA SER A 156 -21.58 -1.57 -2.07
C SER A 156 -22.62 -2.59 -1.62
N GLY A 157 -22.20 -3.84 -1.36
CA GLY A 157 -23.08 -4.91 -0.94
C GLY A 157 -23.67 -4.71 0.45
N LEU A 158 -22.86 -4.25 1.41
CA LEU A 158 -23.35 -3.96 2.77
C LEU A 158 -24.35 -2.79 2.78
N ILE A 159 -24.12 -1.76 1.97
CA ILE A 159 -25.08 -0.65 1.85
C ILE A 159 -26.40 -1.14 1.23
N GLY A 160 -26.34 -1.91 0.14
CA GLY A 160 -27.53 -2.51 -0.48
C GLY A 160 -28.31 -3.39 0.51
N PHE A 161 -27.61 -4.18 1.32
CA PHE A 161 -28.19 -4.99 2.39
C PHE A 161 -28.87 -4.13 3.47
N LYS A 162 -28.20 -3.10 4.00
CA LYS A 162 -28.74 -2.22 5.04
C LYS A 162 -30.05 -1.55 4.59
N TYR A 163 -30.11 -1.06 3.36
CA TYR A 163 -31.33 -0.46 2.80
C TYR A 163 -32.42 -1.49 2.49
N GLY A 164 -32.07 -2.70 2.05
CA GLY A 164 -33.04 -3.78 1.82
C GLY A 164 -33.70 -4.24 3.12
N ILE A 165 -32.93 -4.39 4.20
CA ILE A 165 -33.46 -4.70 5.54
C ILE A 165 -34.31 -3.53 6.06
N ALA A 166 -33.82 -2.30 5.96
CA ALA A 166 -34.58 -1.12 6.38
C ALA A 166 -35.94 -1.02 5.65
N ALA A 167 -35.97 -1.27 4.34
CA ALA A 167 -37.20 -1.29 3.55
C ALA A 167 -38.14 -2.43 3.94
N THR A 168 -37.60 -3.58 4.34
CA THR A 168 -38.40 -4.70 4.89
C THR A 168 -39.05 -4.30 6.22
N MET A 169 -38.32 -3.56 7.07
CA MET A 169 -38.82 -3.13 8.37
C MET A 169 -39.86 -2.01 8.29
N THR A 170 -39.68 -1.06 7.37
CA THR A 170 -40.55 0.12 7.26
C THR A 170 -41.70 -0.07 6.28
N GLY A 171 -41.64 -1.06 5.39
CA GLY A 171 -42.61 -1.28 4.31
C GLY A 171 -42.60 -0.21 3.22
N ALA A 172 -41.75 0.82 3.34
CA ALA A 172 -41.65 1.93 2.42
C ALA A 172 -40.25 2.00 1.81
N PHE A 173 -40.17 1.83 0.48
CA PHE A 173 -38.92 1.93 -0.25
C PHE A 173 -38.78 3.33 -0.87
N ALA A 174 -38.00 4.19 -0.23
CA ALA A 174 -37.68 5.52 -0.74
C ALA A 174 -36.40 5.49 -1.59
N LEU A 175 -36.49 4.94 -2.82
CA LEU A 175 -35.35 4.78 -3.73
C LEU A 175 -34.52 6.07 -3.91
N GLY A 176 -35.18 7.22 -4.01
CA GLY A 176 -34.51 8.52 -4.16
C GLY A 176 -33.66 8.93 -2.96
N HIS A 177 -34.11 8.63 -1.74
CA HIS A 177 -33.33 8.89 -0.52
C HIS A 177 -32.16 7.91 -0.40
N ALA A 178 -32.38 6.62 -0.68
CA ALA A 178 -31.33 5.61 -0.64
C ALA A 178 -30.19 5.91 -1.63
N VAL A 179 -30.50 6.35 -2.86
CA VAL A 179 -29.48 6.72 -3.85
C VAL A 179 -28.69 7.96 -3.40
N ARG A 180 -29.37 8.99 -2.87
CA ARG A 180 -28.71 10.20 -2.37
C ARG A 180 -27.79 9.89 -1.19
N ASP A 181 -28.26 9.12 -0.23
CA ASP A 181 -27.49 8.73 0.94
C ASP A 181 -26.31 7.84 0.55
N PHE A 182 -26.48 6.92 -0.41
CA PHE A 182 -25.37 6.13 -0.96
C PHE A 182 -24.25 7.02 -1.49
N PHE A 183 -24.59 8.01 -2.34
CA PHE A 183 -23.59 8.94 -2.87
C PHE A 183 -22.96 9.81 -1.78
N TYR A 184 -23.74 10.23 -0.77
CA TYR A 184 -23.22 10.97 0.38
C TYR A 184 -22.20 10.13 1.17
N VAL A 185 -22.62 8.95 1.64
CA VAL A 185 -21.81 8.03 2.46
C VAL A 185 -20.54 7.60 1.73
N ALA A 186 -20.62 7.35 0.42
CA ALA A 186 -19.46 6.98 -0.40
C ALA A 186 -18.51 8.16 -0.67
N LEU A 187 -19.02 9.31 -1.11
CA LEU A 187 -18.19 10.45 -1.48
C LEU A 187 -17.53 11.11 -0.25
N VAL A 188 -18.30 11.30 0.82
CA VAL A 188 -17.78 11.85 2.09
C VAL A 188 -16.77 10.87 2.69
N GLY A 189 -17.04 9.57 2.68
CA GLY A 189 -16.09 8.55 3.13
C GLY A 189 -14.77 8.61 2.35
N ALA A 190 -14.83 8.66 1.02
CA ALA A 190 -13.64 8.76 0.17
C ALA A 190 -12.84 10.05 0.42
N LEU A 191 -13.51 11.21 0.51
CA LEU A 191 -12.87 12.49 0.78
C LEU A 191 -12.25 12.55 2.18
N ALA A 192 -12.96 12.06 3.19
CA ALA A 192 -12.47 12.01 4.57
C ALA A 192 -11.26 11.08 4.68
N GLY A 193 -11.30 9.90 4.06
CA GLY A 193 -10.17 8.98 3.98
C GLY A 193 -8.92 9.64 3.38
N LEU A 194 -9.08 10.39 2.28
CA LEU A 194 -8.00 11.15 1.64
C LEU A 194 -7.41 12.22 2.56
N VAL A 195 -8.26 12.98 3.26
CA VAL A 195 -7.81 14.03 4.18
C VAL A 195 -7.09 13.44 5.39
N LEU A 196 -7.68 12.43 6.02
CA LEU A 196 -7.14 11.80 7.23
C LEU A 196 -5.79 11.12 6.96
N ILE A 197 -5.65 10.36 5.87
CA ILE A 197 -4.34 9.78 5.53
C ILE A 197 -3.30 10.84 5.19
N GLY A 198 -3.73 11.97 4.59
CA GLY A 198 -2.89 13.14 4.37
C GLY A 198 -2.35 13.72 5.67
N LEU A 199 -3.22 13.88 6.68
CA LEU A 199 -2.87 14.37 8.02
C LEU A 199 -1.94 13.41 8.77
N ILE A 200 -2.23 12.11 8.73
CA ILE A 200 -1.40 11.06 9.37
C ILE A 200 0.00 11.02 8.73
N ASN A 201 0.08 11.15 7.42
CA ASN A 201 1.38 11.21 6.74
C ASN A 201 2.13 12.52 7.04
N LEU A 202 1.42 13.63 7.21
CA LEU A 202 2.01 14.89 7.62
C LEU A 202 2.58 14.80 9.04
N SER A 203 1.84 14.18 9.97
CA SER A 203 2.31 13.98 11.35
C SER A 203 3.52 13.04 11.38
N ARG A 204 3.49 11.92 10.65
CA ARG A 204 4.64 11.00 10.51
C ARG A 204 5.88 11.72 10.01
N ASN A 205 5.72 12.57 8.99
CA ASN A 205 6.81 13.38 8.45
C ASN A 205 7.35 14.40 9.45
N TRP A 206 6.46 15.01 10.22
CA TRP A 206 6.83 15.96 11.24
C TRP A 206 7.61 15.28 12.37
N LEU A 207 7.17 14.11 12.85
CA LEU A 207 7.87 13.28 13.84
C LEU A 207 9.31 12.94 13.39
N LEU A 208 9.47 12.47 12.15
CA LEU A 208 10.79 12.18 11.58
C LEU A 208 11.69 13.42 11.51
N GLN A 209 11.12 14.59 11.20
CA GLN A 209 11.87 15.85 11.15
C GLN A 209 12.31 16.36 12.52
N GLN A 210 11.59 16.00 13.59
CA GLN A 210 11.98 16.30 14.97
C GLN A 210 13.05 15.34 15.51
N GLY A 211 13.54 14.40 14.70
CA GLY A 211 14.52 13.39 15.12
C GLY A 211 13.91 12.19 15.84
N ILE A 212 12.57 12.08 15.87
CA ILE A 212 11.87 10.93 16.45
C ILE A 212 11.82 9.81 15.40
N ASN A 213 12.94 9.10 15.30
CA ASN A 213 13.18 8.03 14.33
C ASN A 213 12.95 6.62 14.91
N ASP A 214 12.15 6.51 15.98
CA ASP A 214 11.82 5.23 16.60
C ASP A 214 10.98 4.36 15.65
N VAL A 215 11.58 3.24 15.23
CA VAL A 215 10.97 2.26 14.33
C VAL A 215 9.66 1.71 14.89
N ILE A 216 9.59 1.50 16.20
CA ILE A 216 8.44 0.92 16.88
C ILE A 216 7.26 1.90 16.83
N LEU A 217 7.51 3.18 17.15
CA LEU A 217 6.50 4.24 17.09
C LEU A 217 5.87 4.34 15.70
N HIS A 218 6.69 4.38 14.64
CA HIS A 218 6.20 4.49 13.26
C HIS A 218 5.42 3.26 12.83
N THR A 219 5.82 2.07 13.31
CA THR A 219 5.11 0.82 13.05
C THR A 219 3.75 0.79 13.75
N ILE A 220 3.68 1.14 15.03
CA ILE A 220 2.43 1.22 15.80
C ILE A 220 1.47 2.22 15.16
N LEU A 221 1.96 3.40 14.80
CA LEU A 221 1.15 4.43 14.14
C LEU A 221 0.59 3.91 12.79
N GLN A 222 1.35 3.09 12.07
CA GLN A 222 0.88 2.45 10.84
C GLN A 222 -0.23 1.45 11.10
N VAL A 223 -0.05 0.57 12.10
CA VAL A 223 -1.05 -0.44 12.48
C VAL A 223 -2.34 0.23 12.95
N LEU A 224 -2.26 1.32 13.69
CA LEU A 224 -3.42 2.06 14.19
C LEU A 224 -4.16 2.88 13.12
N THR A 225 -3.50 3.21 12.01
CA THR A 225 -4.05 4.07 10.94
C THR A 225 -5.43 3.62 10.43
N PRO A 226 -5.65 2.36 10.00
CA PRO A 226 -6.97 1.92 9.53
C PRO A 226 -8.07 2.04 10.58
N PHE A 227 -7.78 1.72 11.84
CA PHE A 227 -8.76 1.79 12.92
C PHE A 227 -9.19 3.23 13.21
N PHE A 228 -8.24 4.16 13.26
CA PHE A 228 -8.54 5.58 13.43
C PHE A 228 -9.36 6.15 12.27
N ILE A 229 -9.00 5.82 11.03
CA ILE A 229 -9.71 6.32 9.86
C ILE A 229 -11.14 5.76 9.84
N TYR A 230 -11.31 4.47 10.08
CA TYR A 230 -12.63 3.85 10.14
C TYR A 230 -13.50 4.51 11.21
N LEU A 231 -13.02 4.55 12.46
CA LEU A 231 -13.79 5.04 13.60
C LEU A 231 -14.15 6.53 13.45
N ILE A 232 -13.22 7.37 13.01
CA ILE A 232 -13.50 8.80 12.81
C ILE A 232 -14.58 9.02 11.74
N VAL A 233 -14.51 8.29 10.63
CA VAL A 233 -15.44 8.49 9.50
C VAL A 233 -16.82 7.90 9.80
N ASP A 234 -16.85 6.71 10.38
CA ASP A 234 -18.10 6.02 10.69
C ASP A 234 -18.87 6.71 11.83
N GLU A 235 -18.18 7.04 12.92
CA GLU A 235 -18.83 7.57 14.13
C GLU A 235 -19.14 9.07 14.04
N PHE A 236 -18.24 9.89 13.49
CA PHE A 236 -18.42 11.35 13.47
C PHE A 236 -19.03 11.91 12.18
N MET A 237 -18.76 11.26 11.04
CA MET A 237 -19.24 11.75 9.73
C MET A 237 -20.43 10.96 9.22
N HIS A 238 -20.80 9.86 9.88
CA HIS A 238 -21.82 8.90 9.45
C HIS A 238 -21.64 8.49 7.97
N ALA A 239 -20.38 8.37 7.55
CA ALA A 239 -19.98 8.03 6.20
C ALA A 239 -19.29 6.65 6.20
N SER A 240 -19.02 6.08 5.02
CA SER A 240 -18.48 4.71 4.96
C SER A 240 -17.02 4.68 5.43
N GLY A 241 -16.79 4.20 6.65
CA GLY A 241 -15.45 3.93 7.18
C GLY A 241 -14.67 2.95 6.30
N VAL A 242 -15.36 1.97 5.70
CA VAL A 242 -14.79 1.01 4.75
C VAL A 242 -14.15 1.70 3.55
N ILE A 243 -14.91 2.57 2.86
CA ILE A 243 -14.42 3.31 1.69
C ILE A 243 -13.29 4.26 2.08
N ALA A 244 -13.38 4.90 3.25
CA ALA A 244 -12.33 5.80 3.73
C ALA A 244 -10.99 5.08 3.92
N VAL A 245 -11.02 3.89 4.51
CA VAL A 245 -9.83 3.07 4.76
C VAL A 245 -9.22 2.52 3.46
N VAL A 246 -10.06 2.12 2.51
CA VAL A 246 -9.61 1.69 1.16
C VAL A 246 -8.88 2.83 0.44
N VAL A 247 -9.48 4.02 0.41
CA VAL A 247 -8.86 5.21 -0.19
C VAL A 247 -7.56 5.57 0.52
N ALA A 248 -7.53 5.46 1.85
CA ALA A 248 -6.33 5.67 2.64
C ALA A 248 -5.21 4.67 2.29
N GLY A 249 -5.53 3.38 2.17
CA GLY A 249 -4.58 2.34 1.78
C GLY A 249 -3.98 2.61 0.39
N LEU A 250 -4.83 2.86 -0.61
CA LEU A 250 -4.42 3.19 -1.98
C LEU A 250 -3.47 4.41 -2.04
N LEU A 251 -3.75 5.44 -1.24
CA LEU A 251 -2.93 6.65 -1.15
C LEU A 251 -1.64 6.43 -0.36
N SER A 252 -1.64 5.56 0.64
CA SER A 252 -0.44 5.21 1.41
C SER A 252 0.67 4.62 0.53
N ASN A 253 0.32 3.97 -0.59
CA ASN A 253 1.28 3.46 -1.56
C ASN A 253 2.09 4.57 -2.29
N THR A 254 1.61 5.83 -2.36
CA THR A 254 2.32 6.95 -3.05
C THR A 254 3.73 7.18 -2.54
N GLN A 255 4.00 6.79 -1.29
CA GLN A 255 5.14 7.27 -0.54
C GLN A 255 6.34 6.33 -0.62
N HIS A 256 6.17 5.10 -1.12
CA HIS A 256 7.21 4.07 -1.11
C HIS A 256 8.57 4.50 -1.70
N ASN A 257 8.61 5.45 -2.63
CA ASN A 257 9.87 5.76 -3.32
C ASN A 257 10.80 6.78 -2.62
N ARG A 258 10.45 7.35 -1.45
CA ARG A 258 11.32 8.35 -0.77
C ARG A 258 11.60 8.09 0.72
N TYR A 259 10.83 7.22 1.38
CA TYR A 259 11.06 6.84 2.78
C TYR A 259 12.01 5.66 2.93
N VAL A 260 12.10 4.79 1.90
CA VAL A 260 12.93 3.58 1.88
C VAL A 260 14.42 3.88 2.05
N ALA A 261 14.88 5.05 1.61
CA ALA A 261 16.25 5.50 1.83
C ALA A 261 16.54 5.90 3.29
N ALA A 262 15.52 6.27 4.07
CA ALA A 262 15.74 6.89 5.39
C ALA A 262 15.98 5.87 6.52
N LEU A 263 15.29 4.72 6.51
CA LEU A 263 15.39 3.66 7.53
C LEU A 263 14.94 2.30 6.94
N PRO A 264 15.83 1.49 6.36
CA PRO A 264 15.50 0.16 5.84
C PRO A 264 14.93 -0.79 6.89
N GLU A 265 15.40 -0.66 8.14
CA GLU A 265 14.92 -1.41 9.30
C GLU A 265 13.42 -1.18 9.55
N LEU A 266 12.96 0.07 9.42
CA LEU A 266 11.54 0.42 9.56
C LEU A 266 10.67 -0.30 8.54
N ARG A 267 11.13 -0.44 7.29
CA ARG A 267 10.41 -1.17 6.26
C ARG A 267 10.28 -2.64 6.65
N ILE A 268 11.39 -3.28 6.97
CA ILE A 268 11.40 -4.73 7.27
C ILE A 268 10.51 -5.02 8.47
N VAL A 269 10.65 -4.27 9.56
CA VAL A 269 9.82 -4.45 10.76
C VAL A 269 8.35 -4.22 10.41
N SER A 270 8.00 -3.12 9.74
CA SER A 270 6.63 -2.84 9.31
C SER A 270 6.03 -3.95 8.46
N GLU A 271 6.71 -4.37 7.38
CA GLU A 271 6.20 -5.42 6.49
C GLU A 271 5.99 -6.74 7.24
N ARG A 272 6.95 -7.13 8.08
CA ARG A 272 6.83 -8.35 8.88
C ARG A 272 5.70 -8.26 9.90
N THR A 273 5.51 -7.12 10.54
CA THR A 273 4.39 -6.89 11.46
C THR A 273 3.06 -7.00 10.72
N TRP A 274 2.94 -6.42 9.53
CA TRP A 274 1.73 -6.54 8.70
C TRP A 274 1.48 -7.97 8.24
N ASP A 275 2.52 -8.69 7.76
CA ASP A 275 2.42 -10.11 7.40
C ASP A 275 1.81 -10.93 8.55
N LEU A 276 2.29 -10.71 9.78
CA LEU A 276 1.78 -11.39 10.98
C LEU A 276 0.34 -11.01 11.30
N ILE A 277 0.00 -9.71 11.28
CA ILE A 277 -1.36 -9.23 11.54
C ILE A 277 -2.35 -9.80 10.53
N VAL A 278 -2.05 -9.68 9.22
CA VAL A 278 -2.92 -10.17 8.14
C VAL A 278 -3.08 -11.67 8.24
N TYR A 279 -1.99 -12.42 8.49
CA TYR A 279 -2.05 -13.86 8.68
C TYR A 279 -3.00 -14.25 9.82
N THR A 280 -2.86 -13.58 10.98
CA THR A 280 -3.67 -13.83 12.16
C THR A 280 -5.14 -13.46 11.93
N LEU A 281 -5.42 -12.26 11.40
CA LEU A 281 -6.78 -11.79 11.14
C LEU A 281 -7.49 -12.72 10.15
N ASN A 282 -6.84 -13.10 9.05
CA ASN A 282 -7.41 -14.04 8.08
C ASN A 282 -7.73 -15.40 8.71
N GLY A 283 -6.81 -15.92 9.54
CA GLY A 283 -7.05 -17.17 10.26
C GLY A 283 -8.25 -17.10 11.20
N ILE A 284 -8.38 -15.99 11.94
CA ILE A 284 -9.52 -15.77 12.84
C ILE A 284 -10.82 -15.64 12.04
N ILE A 285 -10.82 -14.94 10.91
CA ILE A 285 -12.01 -14.77 10.06
C ILE A 285 -12.56 -16.13 9.59
N PHE A 286 -11.69 -17.04 9.12
CA PHE A 286 -12.12 -18.38 8.70
C PHE A 286 -12.58 -19.25 9.87
N LEU A 287 -11.97 -19.11 11.05
CA LEU A 287 -12.44 -19.78 12.27
C LEU A 287 -13.83 -19.28 12.69
N ILE A 288 -14.04 -17.96 12.70
CA ILE A 288 -15.35 -17.34 12.98
C ILE A 288 -16.38 -17.87 11.99
N LEU A 289 -16.05 -17.89 10.69
CA LEU A 289 -16.93 -18.44 9.66
C LEU A 289 -17.36 -19.87 10.01
N GLY A 290 -16.42 -20.74 10.39
CA GLY A 290 -16.72 -22.11 10.80
C GLY A 290 -17.57 -22.20 12.07
N ILE A 291 -17.30 -21.36 13.06
CA ILE A 291 -18.02 -21.30 14.34
C ILE A 291 -19.49 -20.90 14.13
N GLU A 292 -19.73 -20.02 13.17
CA GLU A 292 -21.05 -19.49 12.88
C GLU A 292 -21.93 -20.41 12.01
N LEU A 293 -21.36 -21.40 11.32
CA LEU A 293 -22.13 -22.32 10.46
C LEU A 293 -23.26 -23.06 11.20
N PRO A 294 -23.02 -23.68 12.38
CA PRO A 294 -24.10 -24.32 13.15
C PRO A 294 -25.20 -23.34 13.53
N VAL A 295 -24.85 -22.11 13.89
CA VAL A 295 -25.84 -21.08 14.28
C VAL A 295 -26.73 -20.72 13.10
N ALA A 296 -26.16 -20.55 11.91
CA ALA A 296 -26.92 -20.23 10.69
C ALA A 296 -27.79 -21.39 10.18
N MET A 297 -27.38 -22.64 10.42
CA MET A 297 -28.04 -23.81 9.82
C MET A 297 -28.99 -24.55 10.77
N ARG A 298 -28.78 -24.47 12.09
CA ARG A 298 -29.51 -25.29 13.07
C ARG A 298 -31.01 -25.09 13.05
N ASP A 299 -31.48 -23.84 12.98
CA ASP A 299 -32.90 -23.54 13.03
C ASP A 299 -33.65 -24.07 11.80
N THR A 300 -33.06 -23.93 10.61
CA THR A 300 -33.63 -24.44 9.35
C THR A 300 -33.56 -25.97 9.24
N ILE A 301 -32.56 -26.60 9.85
CA ILE A 301 -32.44 -28.08 9.88
C ILE A 301 -33.41 -28.69 10.91
N ALA A 302 -33.68 -27.98 12.01
CA ALA A 302 -34.59 -28.43 13.06
C ALA A 302 -36.07 -28.22 12.72
N ASP A 303 -36.36 -27.29 11.82
CA ASP A 303 -37.71 -27.01 11.35
C ASP A 303 -38.24 -28.16 10.47
N HIS A 304 -39.43 -28.67 10.78
CA HIS A 304 -40.06 -29.77 10.04
C HIS A 304 -40.89 -29.27 8.85
N GLU A 305 -41.15 -27.97 8.73
CA GLU A 305 -41.93 -27.40 7.62
C GLU A 305 -41.10 -27.20 6.35
N VAL A 306 -39.77 -27.09 6.47
CA VAL A 306 -38.85 -26.96 5.33
C VAL A 306 -37.99 -28.23 5.20
N ASN A 307 -38.17 -28.98 4.11
CA ASN A 307 -37.30 -30.13 3.84
C ASN A 307 -35.85 -29.66 3.66
N THR A 308 -34.90 -30.27 4.40
CA THR A 308 -33.47 -29.92 4.32
C THR A 308 -32.93 -30.01 2.89
N TRP A 309 -33.45 -30.95 2.09
CA TRP A 309 -33.13 -31.10 0.67
C TRP A 309 -33.58 -29.89 -0.16
N GLN A 310 -34.75 -29.34 0.11
CA GLN A 310 -35.26 -28.15 -0.57
C GLN A 310 -34.42 -26.91 -0.23
N ALA A 311 -34.02 -26.76 1.04
CA ALA A 311 -33.12 -25.67 1.45
C ALA A 311 -31.75 -25.78 0.76
N LEU A 312 -31.22 -27.01 0.59
CA LEU A 312 -29.98 -27.25 -0.15
C LEU A 312 -30.12 -26.95 -1.65
N GLU A 313 -31.26 -27.30 -2.26
CA GLU A 313 -31.58 -26.93 -3.65
C GLU A 313 -31.57 -25.41 -3.81
N PHE A 314 -32.15 -24.67 -2.86
CA PHE A 314 -32.14 -23.20 -2.90
C PHE A 314 -30.73 -22.63 -2.85
N VAL A 315 -29.85 -23.16 -2.00
CA VAL A 315 -28.43 -22.77 -1.95
C VAL A 315 -27.77 -22.95 -3.31
N VAL A 316 -27.96 -24.11 -3.95
CA VAL A 316 -27.34 -24.41 -5.25
C VAL A 316 -27.89 -23.49 -6.35
N ILE A 317 -29.22 -23.29 -6.41
CA ILE A 317 -29.86 -22.44 -7.42
C ILE A 317 -29.41 -20.98 -7.27
N VAL A 318 -29.41 -20.45 -6.04
CA VAL A 318 -28.98 -19.08 -5.77
C VAL A 318 -27.49 -18.90 -6.11
N TYR A 319 -26.64 -19.84 -5.71
CA TYR A 319 -25.21 -19.81 -6.04
C TYR A 319 -24.99 -19.81 -7.56
N LEU A 320 -25.63 -20.73 -8.29
CA LEU A 320 -25.52 -20.82 -9.74
C LEU A 320 -26.07 -19.58 -10.44
N GLY A 321 -27.19 -19.04 -9.97
CA GLY A 321 -27.77 -17.80 -10.50
C GLY A 321 -26.81 -16.61 -10.40
N ILE A 322 -26.22 -16.41 -9.22
CA ILE A 322 -25.21 -15.36 -9.01
C ILE A 322 -23.95 -15.63 -9.85
N LEU A 323 -23.49 -16.88 -9.92
CA LEU A 323 -22.32 -17.26 -10.73
C LEU A 323 -22.56 -16.98 -12.21
N ILE A 324 -23.70 -17.40 -12.76
CA ILE A 324 -24.08 -17.17 -14.16
C ILE A 324 -24.16 -15.68 -14.45
N LEU A 325 -24.84 -14.90 -13.59
CA LEU A 325 -24.95 -13.46 -13.76
C LEU A 325 -23.57 -12.79 -13.81
N ARG A 326 -22.67 -13.17 -12.89
CA ARG A 326 -21.29 -12.68 -12.86
C ARG A 326 -20.52 -13.07 -14.13
N THR A 327 -20.59 -14.34 -14.54
CA THR A 327 -19.89 -14.82 -15.74
C THR A 327 -20.40 -14.13 -17.00
N LEU A 328 -21.72 -13.94 -17.14
CA LEU A 328 -22.33 -13.22 -18.25
C LEU A 328 -21.92 -11.75 -18.26
N TRP A 329 -21.89 -11.10 -17.10
CA TRP A 329 -21.43 -9.71 -16.97
C TRP A 329 -19.98 -9.55 -17.41
N ILE A 330 -19.08 -10.38 -16.91
CA ILE A 330 -17.65 -10.37 -17.27
C ILE A 330 -17.47 -10.66 -18.76
N TYR A 331 -18.20 -11.64 -19.29
CA TYR A 331 -18.18 -11.97 -20.71
C TYR A 331 -18.69 -10.81 -21.58
N GLY A 332 -19.78 -10.15 -21.19
CA GLY A 332 -20.32 -8.98 -21.88
C GLY A 332 -19.35 -7.79 -21.86
N TYR A 333 -18.67 -7.57 -20.73
CA TYR A 333 -17.63 -6.56 -20.62
C TYR A 333 -16.42 -6.88 -21.52
N MET A 334 -15.96 -8.13 -21.53
CA MET A 334 -14.92 -8.59 -22.46
C MET A 334 -15.37 -8.35 -23.90
N TRP A 335 -16.60 -8.72 -24.26
CA TRP A 335 -17.12 -8.53 -25.62
C TRP A 335 -17.09 -7.05 -26.06
N LEU A 336 -17.52 -6.12 -25.20
CA LEU A 336 -17.51 -4.67 -25.48
C LEU A 336 -16.10 -4.10 -25.63
N THR A 337 -15.16 -4.51 -24.78
CA THR A 337 -13.79 -3.96 -24.77
C THR A 337 -12.87 -4.60 -25.80
N VAL A 338 -13.02 -5.90 -26.02
CA VAL A 338 -12.19 -6.71 -26.91
C VAL A 338 -12.51 -6.44 -28.39
N ARG A 339 -13.76 -6.09 -28.72
CA ARG A 339 -14.14 -5.60 -30.06
C ARG A 339 -13.35 -4.34 -30.49
N SER A 340 -12.88 -3.55 -29.52
CA SER A 340 -12.04 -2.38 -29.78
C SER A 340 -10.55 -2.71 -29.97
N LYS A 341 -10.09 -3.94 -29.65
CA LYS A 341 -8.67 -4.33 -29.61
C LYS A 341 -8.31 -5.61 -30.39
N GLY A 342 -9.28 -6.28 -31.03
CA GLY A 342 -9.02 -7.31 -32.06
C GLY A 342 -8.72 -8.74 -31.60
N ASN A 343 -8.72 -9.04 -30.30
CA ASN A 343 -8.64 -10.44 -29.81
C ASN A 343 -10.05 -11.07 -29.72
N PRO A 344 -10.24 -12.40 -29.60
CA PRO A 344 -11.54 -12.99 -29.33
C PRO A 344 -11.81 -13.08 -27.81
N PRO A 345 -13.04 -12.78 -27.33
CA PRO A 345 -13.40 -12.95 -25.92
C PRO A 345 -13.41 -14.45 -25.55
N SER A 346 -12.70 -14.83 -24.49
CA SER A 346 -12.63 -16.22 -24.02
C SER A 346 -13.69 -16.50 -22.96
N TRP A 347 -14.65 -17.37 -23.27
CA TRP A 347 -15.64 -17.86 -22.30
C TRP A 347 -14.98 -18.52 -21.08
N ARG A 348 -13.87 -19.25 -21.30
CA ARG A 348 -13.11 -19.89 -20.22
C ARG A 348 -12.54 -18.86 -19.24
N ALA A 349 -12.07 -17.72 -19.73
CA ALA A 349 -11.56 -16.64 -18.88
C ALA A 349 -12.67 -15.99 -18.05
N ALA A 350 -13.84 -15.75 -18.66
CA ALA A 350 -15.00 -15.20 -17.94
C ALA A 350 -15.54 -16.16 -16.87
N LEU A 351 -15.60 -17.46 -17.17
CA LEU A 351 -16.01 -18.49 -16.21
C LEU A 351 -14.99 -18.62 -15.07
N LEU A 352 -13.69 -18.65 -15.39
CA LEU A 352 -12.62 -18.65 -14.39
C LEU A 352 -12.68 -17.45 -13.45
N SER A 353 -12.89 -16.26 -14.00
CA SER A 353 -13.05 -15.02 -13.22
C SER A 353 -14.35 -14.99 -12.41
N GLY A 354 -15.39 -15.69 -12.86
CA GLY A 354 -16.63 -15.86 -12.11
C GLY A 354 -16.46 -16.81 -10.92
N ILE A 355 -15.81 -17.96 -11.16
CA ILE A 355 -15.53 -18.98 -10.14
C ILE A 355 -14.50 -18.49 -9.11
N SER A 356 -13.55 -17.64 -9.53
CA SER A 356 -12.60 -17.03 -8.60
C SER A 356 -13.26 -16.04 -7.64
N GLY A 357 -14.51 -15.62 -7.86
CA GLY A 357 -15.23 -14.76 -6.94
C GLY A 357 -15.76 -15.54 -5.72
N VAL A 358 -14.88 -15.91 -4.78
CA VAL A 358 -15.28 -16.59 -3.53
C VAL A 358 -16.07 -15.64 -2.63
N ARG A 359 -17.07 -16.12 -1.89
CA ARG A 359 -17.84 -15.31 -0.94
C ARG A 359 -17.25 -15.49 0.45
N GLY A 360 -17.23 -14.41 1.25
CA GLY A 360 -16.45 -14.34 2.49
C GLY A 360 -17.26 -14.34 3.77
N ALA A 361 -16.55 -14.20 4.88
CA ALA A 361 -17.14 -14.07 6.21
C ALA A 361 -17.98 -12.81 6.40
N ILE A 362 -17.70 -11.74 5.63
CA ILE A 362 -18.50 -10.49 5.64
C ILE A 362 -19.96 -10.80 5.34
N THR A 363 -20.22 -11.67 4.36
CA THR A 363 -21.57 -12.08 3.99
C THR A 363 -22.29 -12.72 5.17
N LEU A 364 -21.62 -13.61 5.88
CA LEU A 364 -22.19 -14.35 6.99
C LEU A 364 -22.49 -13.42 8.18
N VAL A 365 -21.53 -12.60 8.59
CA VAL A 365 -21.69 -11.62 9.68
C VAL A 365 -22.75 -10.58 9.36
N GLY A 366 -22.83 -10.14 8.09
CA GLY A 366 -23.88 -9.21 7.65
C GLY A 366 -25.28 -9.79 7.82
N VAL A 367 -25.50 -11.06 7.44
CA VAL A 367 -26.82 -11.69 7.56
C VAL A 367 -27.18 -11.98 9.02
N PHE A 368 -26.23 -12.13 9.93
CA PHE A 368 -26.55 -12.21 11.37
C PHE A 368 -27.10 -10.91 11.96
N ALA A 369 -26.81 -9.74 11.36
CA ALA A 369 -27.39 -8.47 11.77
C ALA A 369 -28.88 -8.31 11.41
N VAL A 370 -29.47 -9.30 10.72
CA VAL A 370 -30.90 -9.30 10.44
C VAL A 370 -31.67 -9.37 11.76
N PRO A 371 -32.53 -8.38 12.04
CA PRO A 371 -33.32 -8.35 13.27
C PRO A 371 -34.15 -9.63 13.42
N ALA A 372 -34.32 -10.12 14.64
CA ALA A 372 -35.18 -11.26 14.92
C ALA A 372 -36.68 -10.93 14.71
N ALA A 373 -37.06 -9.65 14.85
CA ALA A 373 -38.42 -9.18 14.72
C ALA A 373 -38.50 -7.87 13.91
N LEU A 374 -39.62 -7.70 13.22
CA LEU A 374 -40.04 -6.46 12.56
C LEU A 374 -40.41 -5.39 13.62
N ALA A 375 -40.50 -4.12 13.18
CA ALA A 375 -40.83 -3.00 14.07
C ALA A 375 -42.22 -3.12 14.74
N ASN A 376 -43.10 -3.95 14.19
CA ASN A 376 -44.42 -4.28 14.73
C ASN A 376 -44.41 -5.46 15.73
N GLY A 377 -43.23 -5.99 16.07
CA GLY A 377 -43.06 -7.12 17.00
C GLY A 377 -43.29 -8.51 16.39
N GLN A 378 -43.64 -8.62 15.11
CA GLN A 378 -43.74 -9.91 14.42
C GLN A 378 -42.36 -10.49 14.10
N PRO A 379 -42.19 -11.83 14.07
CA PRO A 379 -40.92 -12.45 13.69
C PRO A 379 -40.53 -12.03 12.26
N PHE A 380 -39.23 -11.86 12.03
CA PHE A 380 -38.73 -11.53 10.70
C PHE A 380 -39.02 -12.70 9.74
N PRO A 381 -39.67 -12.45 8.58
CA PRO A 381 -40.08 -13.52 7.67
C PRO A 381 -38.88 -14.33 7.16
N GLU A 382 -38.94 -15.65 7.26
CA GLU A 382 -37.95 -16.57 6.69
C GLU A 382 -36.48 -16.28 7.07
N ARG A 383 -36.24 -15.72 8.27
CA ARG A 383 -34.89 -15.35 8.75
C ARG A 383 -33.93 -16.54 8.78
N SER A 384 -34.39 -17.68 9.28
CA SER A 384 -33.61 -18.94 9.35
C SER A 384 -33.20 -19.42 7.96
N LEU A 385 -34.13 -19.41 7.01
CA LEU A 385 -33.86 -19.79 5.62
C LEU A 385 -32.86 -18.82 4.95
N MET A 386 -32.97 -17.52 5.24
CA MET A 386 -32.02 -16.52 4.74
C MET A 386 -30.60 -16.73 5.26
N LEU A 387 -30.45 -17.03 6.56
CA LEU A 387 -29.17 -17.40 7.17
C LEU A 387 -28.59 -18.69 6.57
N PHE A 388 -29.43 -19.71 6.39
CA PHE A 388 -29.05 -20.98 5.79
C PHE A 388 -28.54 -20.79 4.36
N ILE A 389 -29.24 -20.00 3.54
CA ILE A 389 -28.83 -19.72 2.15
C ILE A 389 -27.51 -18.96 2.13
N ALA A 390 -27.35 -17.93 2.97
CA ALA A 390 -26.11 -17.17 3.03
C ALA A 390 -24.91 -18.05 3.42
N ALA A 391 -25.05 -18.82 4.50
CA ALA A 391 -24.01 -19.74 4.96
C ALA A 391 -23.70 -20.83 3.92
N GLY A 392 -24.75 -21.43 3.35
CA GLY A 392 -24.61 -22.46 2.32
C GLY A 392 -23.93 -21.95 1.06
N VAL A 393 -24.29 -20.76 0.57
CA VAL A 393 -23.66 -20.14 -0.60
C VAL A 393 -22.19 -19.80 -0.34
N VAL A 394 -21.84 -19.31 0.85
CA VAL A 394 -20.45 -19.03 1.25
C VAL A 394 -19.63 -20.33 1.22
N VAL A 395 -20.09 -21.37 1.90
CA VAL A 395 -19.41 -22.68 1.95
C VAL A 395 -19.31 -23.31 0.55
N LEU A 396 -20.41 -23.32 -0.20
CA LEU A 396 -20.44 -23.86 -1.56
C LEU A 396 -19.47 -23.12 -2.48
N SER A 397 -19.42 -21.79 -2.41
CA SER A 397 -18.50 -20.99 -3.22
C SER A 397 -17.04 -21.29 -2.90
N LEU A 398 -16.71 -21.50 -1.62
CA LEU A 398 -15.36 -21.85 -1.17
C LEU A 398 -14.98 -23.24 -1.69
N ILE A 399 -15.85 -24.24 -1.55
CA ILE A 399 -15.61 -25.61 -2.03
C ILE A 399 -15.45 -25.61 -3.56
N VAL A 400 -16.34 -24.94 -4.29
CA VAL A 400 -16.29 -24.89 -5.75
C VAL A 400 -15.00 -24.22 -6.22
N ALA A 401 -14.58 -23.11 -5.62
CA ALA A 401 -13.33 -22.46 -5.98
C ALA A 401 -12.11 -23.35 -5.72
N ILE A 402 -12.06 -24.04 -4.59
CA ILE A 402 -10.97 -24.96 -4.23
C ILE A 402 -10.86 -26.13 -5.21
N VAL A 403 -11.99 -26.69 -5.66
CA VAL A 403 -11.98 -27.83 -6.58
C VAL A 403 -11.75 -27.39 -8.03
N ALA A 404 -12.41 -26.33 -8.47
CA ALA A 404 -12.39 -25.90 -9.87
C ALA A 404 -11.08 -25.21 -10.27
N LEU A 405 -10.51 -24.35 -9.41
CA LEU A 405 -9.31 -23.57 -9.76
C LEU A 405 -8.08 -24.46 -10.07
N PRO A 406 -7.73 -25.49 -9.28
CA PRO A 406 -6.64 -26.40 -9.62
C PRO A 406 -6.89 -27.23 -10.87
N LEU A 407 -8.13 -27.67 -11.10
CA LEU A 407 -8.50 -28.47 -12.29
C LEU A 407 -8.33 -27.69 -13.60
N VAL A 408 -8.61 -26.38 -13.58
CA VAL A 408 -8.54 -25.55 -14.79
C VAL A 408 -7.13 -25.00 -15.05
N THR A 409 -6.33 -24.76 -14.01
CA THR A 409 -4.99 -24.15 -14.13
C THR A 409 -3.85 -25.15 -14.39
N ARG A 410 -4.08 -26.46 -14.20
CA ARG A 410 -3.18 -27.57 -14.59
C ARG A 410 -1.71 -27.44 -14.17
N SER A 411 -1.42 -26.72 -13.08
CA SER A 411 -0.08 -26.68 -12.48
C SER A 411 -0.18 -26.78 -10.96
N VAL A 412 0.41 -27.83 -10.39
CA VAL A 412 0.67 -27.91 -8.94
C VAL A 412 2.05 -27.31 -8.72
N ALA A 413 2.12 -26.17 -8.05
CA ALA A 413 3.40 -25.58 -7.67
C ALA A 413 3.94 -26.27 -6.40
N PRO A 414 5.26 -26.50 -6.31
CA PRO A 414 5.89 -26.86 -5.04
C PRO A 414 5.81 -25.69 -4.06
N LEU A 415 5.57 -26.03 -2.79
CA LEU A 415 5.55 -25.09 -1.66
C LEU A 415 6.90 -24.35 -1.56
N GLN A 416 6.87 -23.02 -1.67
CA GLN A 416 7.96 -22.21 -1.12
C GLN A 416 7.78 -22.14 0.39
N THR A 417 8.44 -23.05 1.09
CA THR A 417 8.69 -22.92 2.52
C THR A 417 9.58 -21.69 2.75
N ARG A 418 9.00 -20.60 3.28
CA ARG A 418 9.80 -19.60 4.01
C ARG A 418 10.26 -20.25 5.31
N GLY A 419 11.30 -21.05 5.21
CA GLY A 419 12.05 -21.63 6.33
C GLY A 419 13.42 -20.96 6.44
N SER A 420 13.63 -20.27 7.57
CA SER A 420 14.91 -20.08 8.24
C SER A 420 16.17 -19.89 7.36
N THR A 421 16.57 -18.63 7.16
CA THR A 421 18.00 -18.29 7.22
C THR A 421 18.27 -17.69 8.60
N ILE A 422 18.24 -18.54 9.62
CA ILE A 422 19.08 -18.31 10.80
C ILE A 422 20.43 -18.87 10.38
N ALA A 423 21.38 -17.98 10.13
CA ALA A 423 22.78 -18.36 10.04
C ALA A 423 23.20 -18.92 11.39
N ALA A 424 23.36 -20.24 11.45
CA ALA A 424 24.11 -20.90 12.51
C ALA A 424 25.52 -21.15 11.97
N ASP A 425 26.45 -20.40 12.53
CA ASP A 425 27.85 -20.76 12.80
C ASP A 425 28.26 -19.71 13.84
N GLY A 426 28.70 -20.00 15.05
CA GLY A 426 29.10 -21.21 15.75
C GLY A 426 29.78 -20.65 17.00
N SER A 427 29.26 -20.97 18.19
CA SER A 427 29.87 -20.55 19.45
C SER A 427 30.81 -21.64 19.93
N SER A 428 32.10 -21.35 20.08
CA SER A 428 32.92 -21.81 21.22
C SER A 428 34.35 -21.27 21.11
N ASP A 429 34.76 -20.61 22.19
CA ASP A 429 36.08 -20.61 22.81
C ASP A 429 37.31 -20.19 22.01
N VAL A 430 37.85 -19.01 22.35
CA VAL A 430 39.26 -18.86 22.80
C VAL A 430 39.32 -17.72 23.81
N ALA A 431 39.73 -18.05 25.05
CA ALA A 431 40.39 -17.12 25.95
C ALA A 431 41.90 -17.35 25.82
N GLU A 432 42.66 -16.28 25.63
CA GLU A 432 43.93 -15.92 26.29
C GLU A 432 44.79 -15.00 25.41
N ASN A 433 45.26 -13.95 26.09
CA ASN A 433 46.41 -13.08 25.87
C ASN A 433 47.26 -13.27 24.60
N ASP A 434 47.50 -12.16 23.90
CA ASP A 434 48.89 -11.77 23.65
C ASP A 434 49.05 -10.24 23.58
N GLU A 435 50.09 -9.78 24.26
CA GLU A 435 50.59 -8.41 24.20
C GLU A 435 51.21 -8.16 22.82
N ASN A 436 50.76 -7.14 22.09
CA ASN A 436 51.66 -6.24 21.35
C ASN A 436 50.94 -5.05 20.74
N SER A 437 51.34 -3.87 21.21
CA SER A 437 51.62 -2.66 20.42
C SER A 437 50.87 -2.45 19.10
N HIS A 438 49.86 -1.58 19.12
CA HIS A 438 49.86 -0.31 18.40
C HIS A 438 48.69 0.54 18.88
N ASP A 439 48.92 1.83 19.11
CA ASP A 439 47.88 2.84 19.34
C ASP A 439 46.92 2.89 18.14
N VAL A 440 45.85 2.10 18.17
CA VAL A 440 44.83 2.12 17.12
C VAL A 440 43.73 3.09 17.52
N ARG A 441 43.66 4.23 16.83
CA ARG A 441 42.56 5.17 16.91
C ARG A 441 41.29 4.51 16.37
N ILE A 442 40.48 3.93 17.27
CA ILE A 442 39.15 3.43 16.93
C ILE A 442 38.29 4.63 16.49
N ILE A 443 37.87 4.64 15.23
CA ILE A 443 36.96 5.68 14.73
C ILE A 443 35.54 5.41 15.24
N SER A 444 34.75 6.48 15.42
CA SER A 444 33.36 6.30 15.84
C SER A 444 32.53 5.60 14.75
N GLN A 445 31.46 4.88 15.16
CA GLN A 445 30.56 4.20 14.22
C GLN A 445 30.02 5.14 13.12
N ARG A 446 29.74 6.40 13.45
CA ARG A 446 29.27 7.41 12.50
C ARG A 446 30.34 7.81 11.48
N GLN A 447 31.60 7.99 11.92
CA GLN A 447 32.72 8.27 11.03
C GLN A 447 33.01 7.10 10.09
N ALA A 448 32.91 5.86 10.59
CA ALA A 448 33.00 4.66 9.77
C ALA A 448 31.88 4.63 8.71
N GLN A 449 30.63 4.92 9.10
CA GLN A 449 29.49 4.93 8.18
C GLN A 449 29.58 6.05 7.13
N LEU A 450 30.10 7.23 7.51
CA LEU A 450 30.35 8.34 6.60
C LEU A 450 31.42 7.96 5.56
N PHE A 451 32.50 7.31 5.99
CA PHE A 451 33.54 6.79 5.09
C PHE A 451 32.97 5.76 4.11
N VAL A 452 32.17 4.80 4.59
CA VAL A 452 31.51 3.79 3.77
C VAL A 452 30.64 4.42 2.68
N TYR A 453 29.79 5.40 3.02
CA TYR A 453 28.98 6.11 2.02
C TYR A 453 29.81 6.93 1.04
N GLN A 454 30.90 7.56 1.48
CA GLN A 454 31.80 8.27 0.58
C GLN A 454 32.48 7.33 -0.41
N MET A 455 32.85 6.12 0.01
CA MET A 455 33.43 5.10 -0.87
C MET A 455 32.41 4.59 -1.89
N ALA A 456 31.16 4.38 -1.47
CA ALA A 456 30.05 4.07 -2.38
C ALA A 456 29.86 5.16 -3.44
N VAL A 457 29.80 6.44 -3.05
CA VAL A 457 29.70 7.57 -3.97
C VAL A 457 30.87 7.60 -4.97
N ARG A 458 32.11 7.42 -4.50
CA ARG A 458 33.29 7.39 -5.39
C ARG A 458 33.20 6.26 -6.40
N ARG A 459 32.74 5.08 -6.00
CA ARG A 459 32.56 3.94 -6.90
C ARG A 459 31.45 4.18 -7.93
N VAL A 460 30.32 4.73 -7.52
CA VAL A 460 29.22 5.07 -8.44
C VAL A 460 29.65 6.17 -9.43
N GLU A 461 30.40 7.17 -8.99
CA GLU A 461 30.93 8.22 -9.86
C GLU A 461 31.92 7.66 -10.89
N SER A 462 32.74 6.65 -10.53
CA SER A 462 33.68 6.02 -11.48
C SER A 462 32.98 5.21 -12.57
N GLU A 463 31.79 4.66 -12.28
CA GLU A 463 30.96 3.92 -13.23
C GLU A 463 30.00 4.81 -14.05
N ARG A 464 30.03 6.13 -13.81
CA ARG A 464 29.18 7.07 -14.52
C ARG A 464 29.59 7.18 -15.99
N ARG A 465 28.67 6.82 -16.88
CA ARG A 465 28.72 6.96 -18.34
C ARG A 465 27.60 7.89 -18.81
N GLU A 466 27.60 8.26 -20.08
CA GLU A 466 26.51 9.05 -20.65
C GLU A 466 25.17 8.29 -20.67
N SER A 467 25.22 6.96 -20.84
CA SER A 467 24.03 6.10 -20.90
C SER A 467 23.33 5.92 -19.55
N ASN A 468 24.06 5.88 -18.44
CA ASN A 468 23.52 5.67 -17.08
C ASN A 468 23.60 6.94 -16.21
N GLN A 469 23.89 8.10 -16.82
CA GLN A 469 24.17 9.35 -16.11
C GLN A 469 23.08 9.73 -15.11
N LYS A 470 21.80 9.55 -15.48
CA LYS A 470 20.66 9.88 -14.63
C LYS A 470 20.57 8.96 -13.42
N ALA A 471 20.63 7.64 -13.64
CA ALA A 471 20.62 6.65 -12.55
C ALA A 471 21.80 6.86 -11.58
N ALA A 472 23.00 7.12 -12.10
CA ALA A 472 24.17 7.42 -11.27
C ALA A 472 24.00 8.69 -10.43
N LEU A 473 23.52 9.79 -11.03
CA LEU A 473 23.31 11.05 -10.30
C LEU A 473 22.16 10.97 -9.28
N ASP A 474 21.14 10.17 -9.54
CA ASP A 474 20.07 9.89 -8.58
C ASP A 474 20.60 9.14 -7.37
N LEU A 475 21.36 8.06 -7.61
CA LEU A 475 21.94 7.26 -6.54
C LEU A 475 22.98 8.07 -5.73
N ILE A 476 23.82 8.87 -6.39
CA ILE A 476 24.76 9.77 -5.68
C ILE A 476 23.99 10.80 -4.86
N ALA A 477 22.91 11.39 -5.38
CA ALA A 477 22.09 12.32 -4.62
C ALA A 477 21.43 11.67 -3.40
N GLU A 478 21.05 10.39 -3.49
CA GLU A 478 20.55 9.58 -2.38
C GLU A 478 21.61 9.46 -1.27
N TYR A 479 22.83 9.01 -1.61
CA TYR A 479 23.95 8.92 -0.66
C TYR A 479 24.36 10.27 -0.07
N GLN A 480 24.34 11.35 -0.86
CA GLN A 480 24.65 12.69 -0.35
C GLN A 480 23.63 13.15 0.70
N ASN A 481 22.36 12.78 0.55
CA ASN A 481 21.36 13.05 1.59
C ASN A 481 21.59 12.22 2.85
N LEU A 482 22.05 10.98 2.73
CA LEU A 482 22.42 10.13 3.87
C LEU A 482 23.61 10.72 4.64
N ILE A 483 24.67 11.12 3.93
CA ILE A 483 25.85 11.76 4.51
C ILE A 483 25.44 13.04 5.24
N ARG A 484 24.63 13.89 4.61
CA ARG A 484 24.13 15.13 5.22
C ARG A 484 23.34 14.89 6.51
N ARG A 485 22.53 13.81 6.58
CA ARG A 485 21.79 13.48 7.82
C ARG A 485 22.73 13.04 8.94
N LEU A 486 23.77 12.28 8.62
CA LEU A 486 24.77 11.86 9.60
C LEU A 486 25.57 13.05 10.14
N GLU A 487 25.96 13.99 9.28
CA GLU A 487 26.68 15.21 9.66
C GLU A 487 25.81 16.14 10.53
N LEU A 488 24.51 16.27 10.24
CA LEU A 488 23.59 17.09 11.03
C LEU A 488 23.27 16.52 12.41
N ALA A 489 23.47 15.22 12.64
CA ALA A 489 23.26 14.59 13.93
C ALA A 489 24.39 14.88 14.94
N GLU A 490 25.46 15.55 14.52
CA GLU A 490 26.64 15.90 15.34
C GLU A 490 26.45 17.19 16.15
N ASP A 491 25.60 18.12 15.69
CA ASP A 491 25.43 19.44 16.29
C ASP A 491 24.16 19.55 17.16
N THR A 492 24.31 19.39 18.48
CA THR A 492 23.27 19.64 19.50
C THR A 492 23.33 21.06 20.10
N GLY A 493 24.14 21.96 19.53
CA GLY A 493 24.29 23.34 19.99
C GLY A 493 23.18 24.30 19.54
N ALA A 494 22.94 25.36 20.31
CA ALA A 494 21.93 26.40 20.04
C ALA A 494 22.29 27.36 18.87
N ALA A 495 23.42 27.17 18.20
CA ALA A 495 23.89 27.94 17.05
C ALA A 495 23.70 27.16 15.74
N ILE A 496 23.64 27.86 14.60
CA ILE A 496 23.56 27.19 13.28
C ILE A 496 24.87 26.42 13.06
N PRO A 497 24.81 25.11 12.75
CA PRO A 497 25.96 24.36 12.30
C PRO A 497 26.74 25.12 11.21
N PRO A 498 28.07 25.26 11.29
CA PRO A 498 28.86 25.92 10.24
C PRO A 498 28.59 25.31 8.86
N LEU A 499 28.35 23.99 8.81
CA LEU A 499 27.98 23.25 7.60
C LEU A 499 26.63 23.70 7.00
N VAL A 500 25.65 24.05 7.83
CA VAL A 500 24.34 24.55 7.40
C VAL A 500 24.43 26.00 6.95
N GLN A 501 25.28 26.82 7.57
CA GLN A 501 25.54 28.19 7.11
C GLN A 501 26.18 28.20 5.71
N ASP A 502 27.24 27.42 5.52
CA ASP A 502 27.89 27.22 4.22
C ASP A 502 26.88 26.77 3.17
N GLU A 503 26.01 25.82 3.52
CA GLU A 503 24.97 25.32 2.62
C GLU A 503 23.95 26.40 2.25
N LEU A 504 23.48 27.18 3.22
CA LEU A 504 22.51 28.25 2.97
C LEU A 504 23.11 29.34 2.07
N ASP A 505 24.36 29.72 2.29
CA ASP A 505 25.00 30.78 1.52
C ASP A 505 25.30 30.32 0.08
N LEU A 506 25.82 29.11 -0.10
CA LEU A 506 26.03 28.56 -1.43
C LEU A 506 24.70 28.31 -2.17
N ARG A 507 23.62 27.94 -1.48
CA ARG A 507 22.28 27.83 -2.06
C ARG A 507 21.74 29.19 -2.52
N LYS A 508 21.93 30.27 -1.74
CA LYS A 508 21.53 31.63 -2.14
C LYS A 508 22.25 32.05 -3.42
N VAL A 509 23.57 31.85 -3.47
CA VAL A 509 24.39 32.12 -4.66
C VAL A 509 23.87 31.32 -5.87
N GLY A 510 23.57 30.04 -5.68
CA GLY A 510 23.00 29.20 -6.74
C GLY A 510 21.67 29.74 -7.26
N VAL A 511 20.73 30.10 -6.38
CA VAL A 511 19.41 30.64 -6.76
C VAL A 511 19.53 32.01 -7.43
N GLN A 512 20.48 32.86 -7.00
CA GLN A 512 20.79 34.10 -7.71
C GLN A 512 21.28 33.82 -9.14
N GLY A 513 22.14 32.82 -9.34
CA GLY A 513 22.54 32.35 -10.66
C GLY A 513 21.39 31.83 -11.51
N GLU A 514 20.41 31.14 -10.90
CA GLU A 514 19.18 30.71 -11.56
C GLU A 514 18.33 31.91 -12.02
N LEU A 515 18.23 32.96 -11.19
CA LEU A 515 17.51 34.20 -11.51
C LEU A 515 18.17 34.95 -12.66
N TYR A 516 19.49 35.14 -12.62
CA TYR A 516 20.22 35.81 -13.70
C TYR A 516 20.04 35.09 -15.05
N ALA A 517 20.13 33.76 -15.05
CA ALA A 517 19.88 32.99 -16.26
C ALA A 517 18.42 33.06 -16.74
N LEU A 518 17.46 33.14 -15.81
CA LEU A 518 16.05 33.34 -16.16
C LEU A 518 15.83 34.72 -16.81
N ASP A 519 16.46 35.77 -16.27
CA ASP A 519 16.38 37.13 -16.81
C ASP A 519 17.05 37.24 -18.18
N ASP A 520 18.19 36.57 -18.38
CA ASP A 520 18.86 36.49 -19.69
C ASP A 520 17.97 35.80 -20.72
N LEU A 521 17.33 34.68 -20.38
CA LEU A 521 16.37 33.99 -21.26
C LEU A 521 15.18 34.88 -21.66
N TRP A 522 14.71 35.71 -20.73
CA TRP A 522 13.63 36.66 -20.99
C TRP A 522 14.10 37.81 -21.91
N ARG A 523 15.27 38.39 -21.64
CA ARG A 523 15.88 39.44 -22.49
C ARG A 523 16.13 38.96 -23.92
N GLU A 524 16.53 37.70 -24.07
CA GLU A 524 16.77 37.07 -25.38
C GLU A 524 15.47 36.61 -26.08
N ASN A 525 14.28 36.92 -25.54
CA ASN A 525 12.96 36.50 -26.05
C ASN A 525 12.81 34.98 -26.25
N LYS A 526 13.51 34.17 -25.44
CA LYS A 526 13.47 32.69 -25.53
C LYS A 526 12.29 32.07 -24.76
N ILE A 527 11.59 32.84 -23.94
CA ILE A 527 10.51 32.36 -23.05
C ILE A 527 9.33 33.33 -23.03
N MET A 528 8.12 32.82 -22.80
CA MET A 528 6.89 33.62 -22.72
C MET A 528 6.81 34.42 -21.41
N SER A 529 6.18 35.60 -21.48
CA SER A 529 5.96 36.48 -20.31
C SER A 529 5.26 35.77 -19.14
N LYS A 530 4.26 34.93 -19.41
CA LYS A 530 3.57 34.14 -18.37
C LYS A 530 4.49 33.10 -17.71
N SER A 531 5.35 32.45 -18.49
CA SER A 531 6.32 31.46 -18.01
C SER A 531 7.41 32.12 -17.17
N TYR A 532 7.90 33.28 -17.61
CA TYR A 532 8.84 34.11 -16.86
C TYR A 532 8.27 34.55 -15.51
N ALA A 533 7.09 35.18 -15.49
CA ALA A 533 6.48 35.68 -14.25
C ALA A 533 6.28 34.55 -13.21
N LYS A 534 5.89 33.36 -13.67
CA LYS A 534 5.73 32.18 -12.81
C LYS A 534 7.06 31.65 -12.27
N ALA A 535 8.07 31.48 -13.14
CA ALA A 535 9.39 30.99 -12.76
C ALA A 535 10.12 31.98 -11.83
N HIS A 536 10.04 33.28 -12.15
CA HIS A 536 10.65 34.35 -11.37
C HIS A 536 10.04 34.41 -9.96
N LYS A 537 8.69 34.40 -9.85
CA LYS A 537 8.00 34.34 -8.56
C LYS A 537 8.42 33.12 -7.73
N GLN A 538 8.57 31.96 -8.36
CA GLN A 538 8.98 30.74 -7.66
C GLN A 538 10.43 30.81 -7.15
N LEU A 539 11.35 31.34 -7.95
CA LEU A 539 12.75 31.52 -7.57
C LEU A 539 12.92 32.60 -6.49
N GLN A 540 12.15 33.70 -6.57
CA GLN A 540 12.11 34.72 -5.52
C GLN A 540 11.62 34.16 -4.20
N HIS A 541 10.52 33.42 -4.19
CA HIS A 541 10.04 32.75 -2.97
C HIS A 541 11.11 31.81 -2.40
N ARG A 542 11.82 31.07 -3.24
CA ARG A 542 12.92 30.19 -2.80
C ARG A 542 14.07 30.98 -2.17
N LEU A 543 14.38 32.18 -2.67
CA LEU A 543 15.39 33.05 -2.12
C LEU A 543 14.95 33.64 -0.76
N ASP A 544 13.71 34.13 -0.68
CA ASP A 544 13.10 34.64 0.55
C ASP A 544 13.06 33.57 1.65
N ASP A 545 12.72 32.34 1.25
CA ASP A 545 12.73 31.17 2.12
C ASP A 545 14.12 30.89 2.69
N LEU A 546 15.16 30.88 1.85
CA LEU A 546 16.56 30.70 2.29
C LEU A 546 17.00 31.82 3.24
N ASN A 547 16.56 33.05 3.00
CA ASN A 547 16.81 34.19 3.88
C ASN A 547 16.08 34.04 5.23
N SER A 548 14.85 33.53 5.23
CA SER A 548 14.10 33.26 6.47
C SER A 548 14.70 32.09 7.27
N MET A 549 15.20 31.05 6.60
CA MET A 549 15.91 29.93 7.21
C MET A 549 17.20 30.38 7.91
N ALA A 550 17.97 31.26 7.25
CA ALA A 550 19.17 31.85 7.85
C ALA A 550 18.85 32.62 9.15
N LYS A 551 17.68 33.28 9.23
CA LYS A 551 17.22 33.98 10.45
C LYS A 551 16.67 33.06 11.54
N ARG A 552 16.25 31.82 11.20
CA ARG A 552 15.60 30.86 12.12
C ARG A 552 16.47 29.65 12.46
N SER A 553 17.77 29.89 12.58
CA SER A 553 18.73 28.84 12.91
C SER A 553 18.73 27.63 11.94
N GLY A 554 18.39 27.83 10.66
CA GLY A 554 18.34 26.77 9.65
C GLY A 554 17.06 25.91 9.63
N ARG A 555 16.08 26.18 10.52
CA ARG A 555 14.82 25.44 10.57
C ARG A 555 13.85 25.88 9.45
N PRO A 556 13.19 24.94 8.75
CA PRO A 556 12.22 25.27 7.69
C PRO A 556 10.96 25.96 8.24
N THR A 557 10.43 26.92 7.50
CA THR A 557 9.20 27.65 7.86
C THR A 557 7.96 26.77 7.65
N LEU A 558 6.93 26.90 8.51
CA LEU A 558 5.65 26.16 8.41
C LEU A 558 5.00 26.29 7.03
N ARG A 559 5.11 27.48 6.42
CA ARG A 559 4.73 27.76 5.03
C ARG A 559 5.47 26.89 4.00
N MET A 560 6.77 26.64 4.17
CA MET A 560 7.55 25.76 3.27
C MET A 560 7.14 24.29 3.39
N LEU A 561 6.69 23.84 4.56
CA LEU A 561 6.18 22.48 4.74
C LEU A 561 4.80 22.32 4.06
N LEU A 562 3.95 23.33 4.18
CA LEU A 562 2.66 23.39 3.50
C LEU A 562 2.82 23.53 1.97
N ASP A 563 3.72 24.38 1.49
CA ASP A 563 3.95 24.55 0.04
C ASP A 563 4.61 23.30 -0.57
N ARG A 564 5.50 22.60 0.15
CA ARG A 564 6.06 21.31 -0.31
C ARG A 564 5.01 20.19 -0.37
N SER A 565 4.03 20.19 0.52
CA SER A 565 2.93 19.21 0.50
C SER A 565 1.86 19.57 -0.53
N ALA A 566 1.51 20.86 -0.67
CA ALA A 566 0.61 21.36 -1.70
C ALA A 566 1.16 21.16 -3.12
N LEU A 567 2.47 21.37 -3.33
CA LEU A 567 3.13 21.06 -4.60
C LEU A 567 3.11 19.56 -4.92
N LYS A 568 3.19 18.67 -3.91
CA LYS A 568 3.05 17.21 -4.06
C LYS A 568 1.61 16.81 -4.40
N LEU A 569 0.61 17.43 -3.75
CA LEU A 569 -0.81 17.22 -4.07
C LEU A 569 -1.11 17.70 -5.50
N SER A 570 -0.60 18.88 -5.89
CA SER A 570 -0.73 19.35 -7.26
C SER A 570 0.06 18.47 -8.23
N HIS A 571 1.25 17.98 -7.89
CA HIS A 571 1.99 17.02 -8.73
C HIS A 571 1.20 15.74 -8.93
N PHE A 572 0.52 15.23 -7.90
CA PHE A 572 -0.39 14.10 -8.01
C PHE A 572 -1.52 14.38 -9.01
N TRP A 573 -2.20 15.52 -8.90
CA TRP A 573 -3.21 15.97 -9.86
C TRP A 573 -2.64 16.19 -11.27
N TYR A 574 -1.43 16.73 -11.40
CA TYR A 574 -0.75 16.92 -12.68
C TYR A 574 -0.24 15.62 -13.28
N THR A 575 0.23 14.64 -12.50
CA THR A 575 0.66 13.33 -13.01
C THR A 575 -0.54 12.51 -13.48
N VAL A 576 -1.66 12.57 -12.74
CA VAL A 576 -2.95 11.98 -13.13
C VAL A 576 -3.51 12.65 -14.37
N ALA A 577 -3.29 13.96 -14.55
CA ALA A 577 -3.66 14.68 -15.78
C ALA A 577 -2.61 14.62 -16.91
N SER A 578 -1.36 14.20 -16.64
CA SER A 578 -0.23 14.36 -17.58
C SER A 578 -0.09 13.27 -18.63
N GLU A 579 -0.73 12.10 -18.45
CA GLU A 579 -0.73 11.08 -19.50
C GLU A 579 -1.44 11.56 -20.76
N GLN A 580 -2.41 12.47 -20.62
CA GLN A 580 -3.15 13.05 -21.75
C GLN A 580 -2.54 14.37 -22.25
N ASN A 581 -1.72 15.06 -21.45
CA ASN A 581 -1.28 16.44 -21.68
C ASN A 581 0.18 16.63 -22.13
N ARG A 582 0.91 15.56 -22.48
CA ARG A 582 2.27 15.63 -23.07
C ARG A 582 2.36 16.47 -24.36
N SER A 583 1.23 16.83 -24.97
CA SER A 583 1.10 17.64 -26.18
C SER A 583 1.24 19.17 -25.96
N HIS A 584 1.21 19.68 -24.73
CA HIS A 584 1.21 21.13 -24.51
C HIS A 584 2.58 21.80 -24.61
N ARG A 585 2.70 22.78 -25.52
CA ARG A 585 3.85 23.70 -25.70
C ARG A 585 4.39 24.28 -24.38
N PHE A 586 3.53 24.51 -23.39
CA PHE A 586 3.89 24.98 -22.05
C PHE A 586 4.75 24.01 -21.24
N PHE A 587 4.60 22.69 -21.42
CA PHE A 587 5.37 21.69 -20.70
C PHE A 587 6.83 21.67 -21.18
N ASN A 588 7.04 21.71 -22.50
CA ASN A 588 8.37 21.75 -23.10
C ASN A 588 9.11 23.04 -22.76
N GLU A 589 8.42 24.18 -22.75
CA GLU A 589 9.00 25.46 -22.35
C GLU A 589 9.40 25.48 -20.87
N LYS A 590 8.59 24.89 -19.99
CA LYS A 590 8.94 24.75 -18.56
C LYS A 590 10.20 23.90 -18.37
N LEU A 591 10.30 22.76 -19.06
CA LEU A 591 11.49 21.91 -19.01
C LEU A 591 12.74 22.62 -19.55
N PHE A 592 12.57 23.43 -20.60
CA PHE A 592 13.63 24.27 -21.13
C PHE A 592 14.12 25.30 -20.11
N ILE A 593 13.19 26.05 -19.47
CA ILE A 593 13.51 26.99 -18.40
C ILE A 593 14.25 26.28 -17.26
N GLU A 594 13.75 25.12 -16.82
CA GLU A 594 14.33 24.39 -15.69
C GLU A 594 15.77 23.94 -15.95
N LYS A 595 16.06 23.50 -17.18
CA LYS A 595 17.40 23.10 -17.63
C LYS A 595 18.36 24.29 -17.74
N GLU A 596 17.95 25.37 -18.40
CA GLU A 596 18.82 26.53 -18.63
C GLU A 596 19.09 27.30 -17.33
N THR A 597 18.08 27.45 -16.46
CA THR A 597 18.28 28.04 -15.12
C THR A 597 19.20 27.18 -14.25
N ALA A 598 19.10 25.84 -14.33
CA ALA A 598 20.02 24.95 -13.60
C ALA A 598 21.47 25.07 -14.09
N LYS A 599 21.69 25.23 -15.40
CA LYS A 599 23.03 25.51 -15.96
C LYS A 599 23.54 26.88 -15.50
N GLY A 600 22.67 27.89 -15.49
CA GLY A 600 22.96 29.23 -14.99
C GLY A 600 23.42 29.23 -13.54
N GLY A 601 22.62 28.59 -12.66
CA GLY A 601 22.95 28.41 -11.25
C GLY A 601 24.29 27.70 -11.05
N LEU A 602 24.54 26.61 -11.79
CA LEU A 602 25.81 25.88 -11.73
C LEU A 602 27.00 26.74 -12.20
N LYS A 603 26.85 27.48 -13.30
CA LYS A 603 27.88 28.38 -13.84
C LYS A 603 28.22 29.48 -12.83
N TYR A 604 27.21 30.14 -12.29
CA TYR A 604 27.37 31.23 -11.33
C TYR A 604 28.00 30.73 -10.01
N LEU A 605 27.53 29.59 -9.49
CA LEU A 605 28.12 28.94 -8.31
C LEU A 605 29.60 28.63 -8.54
N SER A 606 29.96 28.11 -9.72
CA SER A 606 31.36 27.79 -10.05
C SER A 606 32.24 29.04 -10.18
N GLN A 607 31.69 30.16 -10.65
CA GLN A 607 32.40 31.44 -10.76
C GLN A 607 32.61 32.07 -9.38
N PHE A 608 31.59 32.04 -8.53
CA PHE A 608 31.64 32.51 -7.14
C PHE A 608 32.74 31.79 -6.35
N LEU A 609 32.82 30.46 -6.45
CA LEU A 609 33.85 29.66 -5.78
C LEU A 609 35.28 29.89 -6.32
N ARG A 610 35.44 30.49 -7.51
CA ARG A 610 36.76 30.78 -8.10
C ARG A 610 37.35 32.12 -7.65
N GLN A 611 36.55 33.03 -7.11
CA GLN A 611 36.98 34.34 -6.63
C GLN A 611 37.97 34.21 -5.46
N LYS A 612 38.99 35.09 -5.40
CA LYS A 612 40.08 35.02 -4.40
C LYS A 612 39.57 35.12 -2.96
N GLU A 613 38.58 35.97 -2.69
CA GLU A 613 37.98 36.17 -1.36
C GLU A 613 37.27 34.90 -0.86
N ASN A 614 36.50 34.23 -1.72
CA ASN A 614 35.74 33.03 -1.35
C ASN A 614 36.61 31.77 -1.22
N LYS A 615 37.77 31.74 -1.89
CA LYS A 615 38.77 30.67 -1.69
C LYS A 615 39.38 30.71 -0.28
N ALA A 616 39.44 31.89 0.34
CA ALA A 616 39.95 32.04 1.70
C ALA A 616 38.95 31.59 2.77
N HIS A 617 37.64 31.56 2.46
CA HIS A 617 36.58 31.16 3.40
C HIS A 617 36.51 29.63 3.63
N HIS A 618 37.24 28.82 2.86
CA HIS A 618 37.34 27.36 3.02
C HIS A 618 35.99 26.62 3.16
N TYR A 619 34.98 27.00 2.37
CA TYR A 619 33.67 26.32 2.33
C TYR A 619 33.79 24.79 2.29
N ASN A 620 32.90 24.10 3.00
CA ASN A 620 32.91 22.65 3.09
C ASN A 620 32.81 21.98 1.70
N ARG A 621 33.80 21.14 1.37
CA ARG A 621 33.89 20.44 0.06
C ARG A 621 32.68 19.56 -0.23
N GLN A 622 32.10 18.93 0.79
CA GLN A 622 30.93 18.07 0.66
C GLN A 622 29.69 18.87 0.26
N VAL A 623 29.50 20.03 0.88
CA VAL A 623 28.39 20.94 0.56
C VAL A 623 28.48 21.38 -0.90
N ILE A 624 29.68 21.78 -1.35
CA ILE A 624 29.94 22.14 -2.75
C ILE A 624 29.60 20.97 -3.69
N TYR A 625 30.09 19.77 -3.40
CA TYR A 625 29.85 18.59 -4.23
C TYR A 625 28.36 18.23 -4.29
N SER A 626 27.66 18.25 -3.15
CA SER A 626 26.22 17.95 -3.08
C SER A 626 25.38 18.92 -3.93
N LEU A 627 25.71 20.21 -3.91
CA LEU A 627 25.05 21.24 -4.72
C LEU A 627 25.32 21.03 -6.22
N ILE A 628 26.56 20.75 -6.59
CA ILE A 628 26.92 20.44 -7.97
C ILE A 628 26.16 19.21 -8.48
N VAL A 629 26.08 18.14 -7.68
CA VAL A 629 25.32 16.93 -8.02
C VAL A 629 23.84 17.26 -8.18
N GLN A 630 23.24 18.07 -7.29
CA GLN A 630 21.84 18.47 -7.42
C GLN A 630 21.55 19.20 -8.74
N TYR A 631 22.38 20.18 -9.12
CA TYR A 631 22.24 20.89 -10.39
C TYR A 631 22.43 19.97 -11.59
N ARG A 632 23.46 19.11 -11.56
CA ARG A 632 23.71 18.12 -12.63
C ARG A 632 22.57 17.13 -12.76
N ASN A 633 21.99 16.68 -11.65
CA ASN A 633 20.86 15.77 -11.64
C ASN A 633 19.62 16.45 -12.25
N ARG A 634 19.35 17.72 -11.91
CA ARG A 634 18.24 18.47 -12.53
C ARG A 634 18.40 18.58 -14.05
N ILE A 635 19.60 18.88 -14.53
CA ILE A 635 19.92 18.91 -15.97
C ILE A 635 19.73 17.53 -16.62
N ALA A 636 20.22 16.46 -15.97
CA ALA A 636 20.11 15.09 -16.47
C ALA A 636 18.65 14.61 -16.50
N SER A 637 17.82 14.99 -15.52
CA SER A 637 16.41 14.63 -15.45
C SER A 637 15.61 15.15 -16.65
N VAL A 638 15.87 16.40 -17.06
CA VAL A 638 15.25 17.00 -18.24
C VAL A 638 15.72 16.30 -19.53
N LYS A 639 17.00 15.89 -19.60
CA LYS A 639 17.54 15.17 -20.77
C LYS A 639 16.93 13.76 -20.89
N ALA A 640 16.79 13.05 -19.77
CA ALA A 640 16.31 11.67 -19.72
C ALA A 640 14.82 11.51 -20.13
N LEU A 641 13.99 12.54 -19.90
CA LEU A 641 12.57 12.55 -20.30
C LEU A 641 12.36 12.35 -21.81
N ASN A 642 13.35 12.69 -22.64
CA ASN A 642 13.29 12.54 -24.09
C ASN A 642 13.94 11.25 -24.61
N THR A 643 14.71 10.53 -23.77
CA THR A 643 15.62 9.48 -24.25
C THR A 643 15.48 8.12 -23.58
N HIS A 644 14.80 7.97 -22.44
CA HIS A 644 14.81 6.70 -21.70
C HIS A 644 13.44 6.03 -21.60
N LYS A 645 13.39 4.74 -21.95
CA LYS A 645 12.30 3.82 -21.58
C LYS A 645 12.45 3.47 -20.09
N SER A 646 11.36 3.52 -19.32
CA SER A 646 11.35 3.27 -17.85
C SER A 646 12.18 2.06 -17.43
N THR A 647 12.06 0.98 -18.21
CA THR A 647 12.72 -0.31 -17.95
C THR A 647 14.24 -0.26 -18.01
N GLN A 648 14.82 0.55 -18.90
CA GLN A 648 16.28 0.67 -19.01
C GLN A 648 16.87 1.47 -17.84
N TYR A 649 16.13 2.47 -17.36
CA TYR A 649 16.53 3.27 -16.20
C TYR A 649 16.55 2.41 -14.92
N GLU A 650 15.49 1.64 -14.67
CA GLU A 650 15.38 0.76 -13.50
C GLU A 650 16.49 -0.29 -13.49
N HIS A 651 16.80 -0.90 -14.64
CA HIS A 651 17.86 -1.88 -14.74
C HIS A 651 19.25 -1.29 -14.44
N GLU A 652 19.58 -0.12 -15.01
CA GLU A 652 20.85 0.56 -14.74
C GLU A 652 20.95 1.05 -13.28
N LEU A 653 19.83 1.49 -12.69
CA LEU A 653 19.77 1.88 -11.28
C LEU A 653 20.02 0.69 -10.36
N GLY A 654 19.38 -0.46 -10.64
CA GLY A 654 19.60 -1.70 -9.90
C GLY A 654 21.06 -2.17 -9.97
N ARG A 655 21.67 -2.12 -11.16
CA ARG A 655 23.08 -2.43 -11.36
C ARG A 655 24.00 -1.51 -10.57
N LEU A 656 23.79 -0.19 -10.63
CA LEU A 656 24.62 0.78 -9.91
C LEU A 656 24.47 0.65 -8.38
N ARG A 657 23.27 0.30 -7.89
CA ARG A 657 23.05 -0.03 -6.47
C ARG A 657 23.84 -1.24 -6.02
N ALA A 658 23.85 -2.33 -6.79
CA ALA A 658 24.66 -3.50 -6.48
C ALA A 658 26.16 -3.16 -6.39
N ILE A 659 26.66 -2.32 -7.31
CA ILE A 659 28.05 -1.83 -7.28
C ILE A 659 28.32 -0.98 -6.04
N ALA A 660 27.36 -0.14 -5.64
CA ALA A 660 27.47 0.68 -4.44
C ALA A 660 27.55 -0.19 -3.18
N PHE A 661 26.67 -1.18 -3.02
CA PHE A 661 26.69 -2.11 -1.88
C PHE A 661 27.98 -2.95 -1.81
N ALA A 662 28.50 -3.37 -2.97
CA ALA A 662 29.79 -4.04 -3.03
C ALA A 662 30.92 -3.12 -2.52
N ALA A 663 30.93 -1.84 -2.93
CA ALA A 663 31.90 -0.87 -2.44
C ALA A 663 31.76 -0.58 -0.94
N GLU A 664 30.53 -0.58 -0.41
CA GLU A 664 30.31 -0.44 1.04
C GLU A 664 30.92 -1.62 1.81
N ARG A 665 30.69 -2.86 1.36
CA ARG A 665 31.28 -4.05 1.97
C ARG A 665 32.81 -4.04 1.93
N THR A 666 33.39 -3.66 0.78
CA THR A 666 34.84 -3.52 0.65
C THR A 666 35.38 -2.46 1.60
N ALA A 667 34.70 -1.30 1.74
CA ALA A 667 35.12 -0.25 2.66
C ALA A 667 35.04 -0.70 4.14
N ILE A 668 34.01 -1.47 4.52
CA ILE A 668 33.90 -2.04 5.87
C ILE A 668 35.04 -3.03 6.14
N HIS A 669 35.35 -3.90 5.17
CA HIS A 669 36.45 -4.85 5.28
C HIS A 669 37.81 -4.15 5.42
N ASP A 670 38.06 -3.14 4.59
CA ASP A 670 39.30 -2.36 4.58
C ASP A 670 39.50 -1.55 5.88
N LEU A 671 38.40 -1.08 6.50
CA LEU A 671 38.43 -0.47 7.84
C LEU A 671 38.74 -1.48 8.96
N LEU A 672 38.24 -2.71 8.84
CA LEU A 672 38.48 -3.77 9.81
C LEU A 672 39.92 -4.30 9.72
N GLU A 673 40.42 -4.52 8.50
CA GLU A 673 41.80 -4.99 8.26
C GLU A 673 42.85 -4.00 8.77
N LYS A 674 42.58 -2.69 8.61
CA LYS A 674 43.46 -1.62 9.12
C LYS A 674 43.27 -1.33 10.61
N GLY A 675 42.41 -2.07 11.30
CA GLY A 675 42.14 -1.93 12.73
C GLY A 675 41.28 -0.73 13.13
N TYR A 676 40.78 0.09 12.19
CA TYR A 676 40.02 1.30 12.53
C TYR A 676 38.68 1.01 13.21
N ILE A 677 38.09 -0.17 13.01
CA ILE A 677 36.80 -0.59 13.59
C ILE A 677 36.89 -1.98 14.21
N THR A 678 36.05 -2.24 15.22
CA THR A 678 35.93 -3.57 15.84
C THR A 678 35.07 -4.51 15.01
N MET A 679 35.23 -5.82 15.21
CA MET A 679 34.42 -6.85 14.54
C MET A 679 32.91 -6.66 14.76
N ALA A 680 32.51 -6.31 15.99
CA ALA A 680 31.10 -6.03 16.31
C ALA A 680 30.57 -4.79 15.55
N MET A 681 31.40 -3.78 15.32
CA MET A 681 31.03 -2.60 14.54
C MET A 681 30.94 -2.91 13.04
N ALA A 682 31.87 -3.72 12.51
CA ALA A 682 31.81 -4.21 11.14
C ALA A 682 30.55 -5.06 10.88
N GLN A 683 30.16 -5.92 11.83
CA GLN A 683 28.92 -6.68 11.76
C GLN A 683 27.68 -5.77 11.69
N ARG A 684 27.59 -4.73 12.53
CA ARG A 684 26.47 -3.76 12.48
C ARG A 684 26.43 -2.98 11.16
N LEU A 685 27.59 -2.54 10.65
CA LEU A 685 27.66 -1.84 9.37
C LEU A 685 27.22 -2.76 8.22
N ASN A 686 27.70 -4.01 8.19
CA ASN A 686 27.28 -5.00 7.19
C ASN A 686 25.80 -5.35 7.31
N GLN A 687 25.24 -5.39 8.52
CA GLN A 687 23.81 -5.60 8.74
C GLN A 687 22.98 -4.47 8.11
N ASN A 688 23.41 -3.20 8.25
CA ASN A 688 22.79 -2.07 7.58
C ASN A 688 22.84 -2.19 6.05
N VAL A 689 23.98 -2.60 5.48
CA VAL A 689 24.11 -2.83 4.03
C VAL A 689 23.14 -3.92 3.58
N ASN A 690 23.07 -5.04 4.32
CA ASN A 690 22.16 -6.14 4.00
C ASN A 690 20.68 -5.71 4.08
N PHE A 691 20.32 -4.87 5.06
CA PHE A 691 18.97 -4.33 5.15
C PHE A 691 18.65 -3.38 3.98
N THR A 692 19.57 -2.49 3.60
CA THR A 692 19.39 -1.63 2.42
C THR A 692 19.27 -2.43 1.13
N GLU A 693 20.06 -3.49 0.98
CA GLU A 693 20.05 -4.37 -0.20
C GLU A 693 18.73 -5.14 -0.28
N ASN A 694 18.29 -5.77 0.82
CA ASN A 694 17.00 -6.48 0.87
C ASN A 694 15.81 -5.54 0.63
N ALA A 695 15.86 -4.31 1.14
CA ALA A 695 14.82 -3.32 0.83
C ALA A 695 14.84 -2.92 -0.66
N ALA A 696 16.02 -2.80 -1.28
CA ALA A 696 16.12 -2.49 -2.70
C ALA A 696 15.59 -3.64 -3.59
N THR A 697 15.90 -4.89 -3.27
CA THR A 697 15.46 -6.07 -4.04
C THR A 697 13.95 -6.27 -3.99
N LEU A 698 13.32 -6.08 -2.82
CA LEU A 698 11.86 -6.14 -2.70
C LEU A 698 11.15 -5.15 -3.63
N THR A 699 11.70 -3.95 -3.79
CA THR A 699 11.13 -2.92 -4.68
C THR A 699 11.23 -3.33 -6.16
N SER A 700 12.34 -3.97 -6.56
CA SER A 700 12.52 -4.44 -7.94
C SER A 700 11.63 -5.64 -8.31
N MET A 701 11.14 -6.41 -7.33
CA MET A 701 10.23 -7.52 -7.57
C MET A 701 8.76 -7.08 -7.65
N GLU A 702 8.42 -5.89 -7.15
CA GLU A 702 7.06 -5.31 -7.21
C GLU A 702 6.80 -4.54 -8.52
N GLU A 703 7.84 -4.15 -9.26
CA GLU A 703 7.75 -3.38 -10.53
C GLU A 703 7.77 -4.25 -11.80
N VAL A 704 8.04 -5.57 -11.68
CA VAL A 704 7.99 -6.58 -12.75
C VAL A 704 6.71 -7.38 -12.67
#